data_AF-A0A151J687-F1
#
_entry.id   AF-A0A151J687-F1
#
_cell.length_a   1.000
_cell.length_b   1.000
_cell.length_c   1.000
_cell.angle_alpha   90.00
_cell.angle_beta   90.00
_cell.angle_gamma   90.00
#
_symmetry.space_group_name_H-M   'P 1'
#
loop_
_entity.id
_entity.type
_entity.pdbx_description
1 polymer ?
#
loop_
_entity_poly.entity_id
_entity_poly.type
_entity_poly.pdbx_seq_one_letter_code
_entity_poly.pdbx_strand_id
1 'polypeptide(L)'
;MNGVIWNKMQKTFVPISSVPTYAMMQQERFRQSRALEIHNFQLQNFTLTSFQEPYFLYFYNNNTKVTGLCGEIWNLLSESLNFTLQPVKANINGLGMSEKDRSFKNGLLGIIFRNETMAIPKLETFISRLMATEFSVPFWINRIQLYIHPKVVYDNEWMIKIFCYIPEYLNGKSKILEVSLGLFCSIICTSFGAVLFMFLSKSGFVPPFDKFESLVYNTKFSVVTLKDSIGETLFKVLTTDSIVRAKKSNRLIIVPTLQEMHKKICSLPEKYAMFQNEETHKVNGEIKCHLINIGEEFIRTWVTSGIVRNFKYKRTIDVGILKLIEVGLLSALKDRWMENKFKQYEDNQKPKPIELHQVSLIIMMLCCGAIMALVIFIIEKIVFAYKVKQLHFKTIHLYINRLLLMATLEQYLVHFYDNNMKITGFCGEIWNLLSESLNFTLQLVKANSDDQGVPQKDTLSFKNGLLPIIFRNETIAIARLLSFSPELIATEFSIPFGTNRIQLYIHRETIYDNIWMVKIFSWKIWCVILSMCLLLSLCTFLTQSILIQNEDKRKNISLSEHVFYNFGNLCNQGYIPQYLDGKSRILEVSLGLFCSTIYMSFGAVLFIHLSKIVFVPPFDNFTTLVTNTKYNIIGLKDSTAEAIFKINEDPFLQAKQMKRLMLASTFEDMHKKACFSKNEKYVIFQTEAMYKAVGNIMCHLTNVGEPYAKVWMTSGIVKNFKYKRSIDLGILKLMEIGLLSVLKKRWLENGFKYYAEDETPKPIELHQVSSIIAVMCCGTIIALIIFIIETIIFSYKLKRL
;
A
#
# COMPACT_ATOMS: atom_id res chain seq x y z
N MET A 1 -19.69 -34.41 25.16
CA MET A 1 -18.96 -35.49 25.87
C MET A 1 -19.44 -36.80 25.28
N ASN A 2 -18.55 -37.58 24.67
CA ASN A 2 -18.90 -38.85 24.04
C ASN A 2 -18.49 -39.99 24.97
N GLY A 3 -19.09 -40.01 26.16
CA GLY A 3 -18.90 -41.09 27.12
C GLY A 3 -19.73 -42.33 26.75
N VAL A 4 -19.26 -43.50 27.13
CA VAL A 4 -20.04 -44.75 27.12
C VAL A 4 -20.27 -45.23 28.54
N ILE A 5 -21.37 -45.95 28.75
CA ILE A 5 -21.80 -46.48 30.04
C ILE A 5 -22.27 -47.92 29.87
N TRP A 6 -22.02 -48.77 30.87
CA TRP A 6 -22.39 -50.18 30.82
C TRP A 6 -23.91 -50.37 31.02
N ASN A 7 -24.61 -50.86 29.99
CA ASN A 7 -26.01 -51.24 30.12
C ASN A 7 -26.14 -52.66 30.65
N LYS A 8 -26.52 -52.80 31.92
CA LYS A 8 -26.68 -54.11 32.60
C LYS A 8 -27.72 -55.02 31.93
N MET A 9 -28.72 -54.48 31.23
CA MET A 9 -29.73 -55.29 30.51
C MET A 9 -29.20 -55.83 29.17
N GLN A 10 -28.46 -54.99 28.42
CA GLN A 10 -27.93 -55.35 27.09
C GLN A 10 -26.55 -56.03 27.16
N LYS A 11 -25.89 -56.03 28.33
CA LYS A 11 -24.52 -56.54 28.56
C LYS A 11 -23.48 -55.92 27.61
N THR A 12 -23.64 -54.64 27.30
CA THR A 12 -22.79 -53.89 26.38
C THR A 12 -22.56 -52.46 26.88
N PHE A 13 -21.49 -51.82 26.38
CA PHE A 13 -21.30 -50.38 26.53
C PHE A 13 -22.17 -49.64 25.51
N VAL A 14 -23.04 -48.75 26.01
CA VAL A 14 -23.89 -47.88 25.19
C VAL A 14 -23.43 -46.42 25.30
N PRO A 15 -23.68 -45.56 24.30
CA PRO A 15 -23.44 -44.12 24.44
C PRO A 15 -24.23 -43.54 25.61
N ILE A 16 -23.63 -42.69 26.43
CA ILE A 16 -24.31 -42.11 27.61
C ILE A 16 -25.58 -41.32 27.22
N SER A 17 -25.63 -40.79 26.00
CA SER A 17 -26.77 -40.12 25.39
C SER A 17 -27.98 -41.02 25.07
N SER A 18 -27.85 -42.36 25.08
CA SER A 18 -29.00 -43.26 24.91
C SER A 18 -29.68 -43.65 26.24
N VAL A 19 -29.12 -43.25 27.39
CA VAL A 19 -29.74 -43.48 28.71
C VAL A 19 -30.87 -42.45 28.92
N PRO A 20 -32.14 -42.85 29.10
CA PRO A 20 -33.26 -41.90 29.13
C PRO A 20 -33.16 -40.84 30.25
N THR A 21 -32.67 -41.21 31.44
CA THR A 21 -32.49 -40.28 32.56
C THR A 21 -31.39 -39.24 32.28
N TYR A 22 -30.29 -39.64 31.64
CA TYR A 22 -29.24 -38.70 31.21
C TYR A 22 -29.76 -37.78 30.09
N ALA A 23 -30.50 -38.32 29.11
CA ALA A 23 -31.14 -37.54 28.05
C ALA A 23 -32.12 -36.50 28.62
N MET A 24 -32.97 -36.87 29.58
CA MET A 24 -33.86 -35.95 30.30
C MET A 24 -33.10 -34.87 31.08
N MET A 25 -32.07 -35.25 31.86
CA MET A 25 -31.21 -34.28 32.56
C MET A 25 -30.52 -33.31 31.61
N GLN A 26 -30.08 -33.78 30.44
CA GLN A 26 -29.44 -32.96 29.42
C GLN A 26 -30.46 -32.03 28.72
N GLN A 27 -31.67 -32.53 28.44
CA GLN A 27 -32.77 -31.74 27.86
C GLN A 27 -33.25 -30.64 28.81
N GLU A 28 -33.40 -30.93 30.10
CA GLU A 28 -33.79 -29.94 31.10
C GLU A 28 -32.64 -28.93 31.35
N ARG A 29 -31.37 -29.35 31.36
CA ARG A 29 -30.22 -28.43 31.35
C ARG A 29 -30.21 -27.51 30.11
N PHE A 30 -30.54 -28.03 28.93
CA PHE A 30 -30.70 -27.21 27.73
C PHE A 30 -31.91 -26.25 27.82
N ARG A 31 -33.02 -26.68 28.42
CA ARG A 31 -34.20 -25.83 28.67
C ARG A 31 -33.86 -24.66 29.60
N GLN A 32 -33.15 -24.93 30.69
CA GLN A 32 -32.67 -23.91 31.63
C GLN A 32 -31.67 -22.96 30.97
N SER A 33 -30.74 -23.48 30.13
CA SER A 33 -29.84 -22.64 29.32
C SER A 33 -30.61 -21.70 28.38
N ARG A 34 -31.61 -22.22 27.66
CA ARG A 34 -32.46 -21.42 26.76
C ARG A 34 -33.30 -20.37 27.48
N ALA A 35 -33.81 -20.71 28.68
CA ALA A 35 -34.56 -19.77 29.51
C ALA A 35 -33.69 -18.59 29.99
N LEU A 36 -32.38 -18.79 30.15
CA LEU A 36 -31.42 -17.72 30.42
C LEU A 36 -31.04 -16.95 29.14
N GLU A 37 -30.86 -17.63 28.01
CA GLU A 37 -30.55 -17.01 26.71
C GLU A 37 -31.68 -16.10 26.17
N ILE A 38 -32.93 -16.42 26.50
CA ILE A 38 -34.14 -15.70 26.05
C ILE A 38 -34.72 -14.82 27.19
N HIS A 39 -33.92 -14.51 28.23
CA HIS A 39 -34.38 -13.69 29.34
C HIS A 39 -34.64 -12.23 28.90
N ASN A 40 -35.83 -11.72 29.20
CA ASN A 40 -36.21 -10.31 29.06
C ASN A 40 -36.12 -9.67 30.46
N PHE A 41 -35.41 -8.56 30.57
CA PHE A 41 -35.08 -7.94 31.86
C PHE A 41 -36.22 -7.08 32.45
N GLN A 42 -37.35 -6.94 31.75
CA GLN A 42 -38.57 -6.29 32.27
C GLN A 42 -38.33 -4.89 32.87
N LEU A 43 -37.54 -4.06 32.18
CA LEU A 43 -37.19 -2.69 32.57
C LEU A 43 -36.39 -2.54 33.89
N GLN A 44 -35.82 -3.63 34.44
CA GLN A 44 -34.94 -3.56 35.61
C GLN A 44 -33.77 -2.59 35.42
N ASN A 45 -33.44 -1.82 36.47
CA ASN A 45 -32.31 -0.90 36.48
C ASN A 45 -30.98 -1.65 36.36
N PHE A 46 -30.21 -1.33 35.32
CA PHE A 46 -28.89 -1.92 35.08
C PHE A 46 -27.78 -0.87 35.27
N THR A 47 -26.98 -1.01 36.33
CA THR A 47 -25.96 0.00 36.68
C THR A 47 -24.67 -0.15 35.88
N LEU A 48 -24.39 0.83 35.03
CA LEU A 48 -23.23 0.89 34.13
C LEU A 48 -22.25 1.97 34.60
N THR A 49 -21.08 1.58 35.12
CA THR A 49 -20.13 2.52 35.76
C THR A 49 -18.84 2.68 34.97
N SER A 50 -18.42 3.93 34.75
CA SER A 50 -17.14 4.27 34.11
C SER A 50 -16.71 5.69 34.44
N PHE A 51 -15.43 6.02 34.24
CA PHE A 51 -15.03 7.41 34.03
C PHE A 51 -15.34 7.84 32.58
N GLN A 52 -15.24 9.14 32.31
CA GLN A 52 -15.52 9.73 31.00
C GLN A 52 -14.35 9.49 30.04
N GLU A 53 -14.56 8.69 29.00
CA GLU A 53 -13.59 8.49 27.91
C GLU A 53 -14.08 9.19 26.64
N PRO A 54 -13.36 10.19 26.10
CA PRO A 54 -13.67 10.75 24.78
C PRO A 54 -13.83 9.67 23.72
N TYR A 55 -14.83 9.82 22.85
CA TYR A 55 -15.23 8.90 21.77
C TYR A 55 -15.74 7.50 22.20
N PHE A 56 -15.31 6.95 23.34
CA PHE A 56 -15.79 5.64 23.83
C PHE A 56 -17.02 5.75 24.73
N LEU A 57 -17.00 6.66 25.71
CA LEU A 57 -18.11 6.85 26.64
C LEU A 57 -18.17 8.30 27.16
N TYR A 58 -19.10 9.07 26.60
CA TYR A 58 -19.40 10.44 26.99
C TYR A 58 -20.74 10.50 27.75
N PHE A 59 -20.71 11.05 28.97
CA PHE A 59 -21.88 11.28 29.81
C PHE A 59 -22.51 12.64 29.48
N TYR A 60 -23.82 12.68 29.27
CA TYR A 60 -24.57 13.91 29.00
C TYR A 60 -25.91 13.92 29.76
N ASN A 61 -26.66 15.02 29.64
CA ASN A 61 -27.93 15.26 30.35
C ASN A 61 -27.80 15.04 31.87
N ASN A 62 -26.94 15.82 32.54
CA ASN A 62 -26.61 15.68 33.97
C ASN A 62 -26.18 14.24 34.36
N ASN A 63 -25.34 13.62 33.54
CA ASN A 63 -24.88 12.22 33.62
C ASN A 63 -25.96 11.12 33.49
N THR A 64 -27.22 11.45 33.20
CA THR A 64 -28.31 10.46 33.08
C THR A 64 -28.29 9.66 31.77
N LYS A 65 -27.53 10.07 30.76
CA LYS A 65 -27.40 9.38 29.47
C LYS A 65 -25.95 9.25 29.00
N VAL A 66 -25.68 8.24 28.17
CA VAL A 66 -24.36 7.98 27.57
C VAL A 66 -24.41 7.89 26.04
N THR A 67 -23.32 8.30 25.40
CA THR A 67 -23.02 8.20 23.96
C THR A 67 -21.52 7.94 23.77
N GLY A 68 -21.02 7.91 22.53
CA GLY A 68 -19.73 7.30 22.19
C GLY A 68 -19.89 5.79 21.90
N LEU A 69 -18.86 5.19 21.30
CA LEU A 69 -18.91 3.82 20.76
C LEU A 69 -19.43 2.78 21.77
N CYS A 70 -18.94 2.79 23.01
CA CYS A 70 -19.38 1.87 24.05
C CYS A 70 -20.72 2.28 24.68
N GLY A 71 -21.05 3.58 24.69
CA GLY A 71 -22.36 4.07 25.15
C GLY A 71 -23.49 3.63 24.21
N GLU A 72 -23.28 3.72 22.90
CA GLU A 72 -24.25 3.32 21.88
C GLU A 72 -24.48 1.81 21.87
N ILE A 73 -23.43 0.99 22.06
CA ILE A 73 -23.56 -0.45 22.28
C ILE A 73 -24.48 -0.75 23.49
N TRP A 74 -24.26 -0.08 24.62
CA TRP A 74 -25.06 -0.33 25.83
C TRP A 74 -26.50 0.23 25.75
N ASN A 75 -26.73 1.31 25.01
CA ASN A 75 -28.08 1.78 24.68
C ASN A 75 -28.83 0.72 23.83
N LEU A 76 -28.20 0.20 22.77
CA LEU A 76 -28.78 -0.85 21.90
C LEU A 76 -29.00 -2.17 22.64
N LEU A 77 -28.14 -2.53 23.60
CA LEU A 77 -28.38 -3.67 24.50
C LEU A 77 -29.58 -3.41 25.43
N SER A 78 -29.76 -2.18 25.93
CA SER A 78 -30.90 -1.83 26.79
C SER A 78 -32.24 -1.92 26.06
N GLU A 79 -32.29 -1.50 24.79
CA GLU A 79 -33.45 -1.61 23.92
C GLU A 79 -33.74 -3.07 23.53
N SER A 80 -32.72 -3.82 23.09
CA SER A 80 -32.89 -5.20 22.58
C SER A 80 -33.10 -6.26 23.66
N LEU A 81 -32.66 -6.01 24.90
CA LEU A 81 -32.87 -6.90 26.05
C LEU A 81 -33.91 -6.36 27.06
N ASN A 82 -34.45 -5.16 26.81
CA ASN A 82 -35.50 -4.49 27.58
C ASN A 82 -35.15 -4.31 29.08
N PHE A 83 -34.04 -3.60 29.35
CA PHE A 83 -33.66 -3.12 30.69
C PHE A 83 -33.51 -1.60 30.69
N THR A 84 -33.57 -0.96 31.87
CA THR A 84 -33.33 0.49 31.99
C THR A 84 -31.85 0.75 32.30
N LEU A 85 -31.12 1.36 31.36
CA LEU A 85 -29.71 1.66 31.55
C LEU A 85 -29.54 2.80 32.56
N GLN A 86 -28.85 2.54 33.68
CA GLN A 86 -28.54 3.53 34.71
C GLN A 86 -27.02 3.84 34.69
N PRO A 87 -26.58 4.84 33.88
CA PRO A 87 -25.17 5.22 33.81
C PRO A 87 -24.71 5.93 35.09
N VAL A 88 -23.51 5.59 35.57
CA VAL A 88 -22.86 6.18 36.74
C VAL A 88 -21.47 6.65 36.37
N LYS A 89 -21.22 7.96 36.49
CA LYS A 89 -19.90 8.57 36.24
C LYS A 89 -19.03 8.44 37.48
N ALA A 90 -17.93 7.68 37.37
CA ALA A 90 -16.96 7.51 38.44
C ALA A 90 -16.01 8.72 38.53
N ASN A 91 -15.81 9.23 39.75
CA ASN A 91 -14.84 10.29 40.07
C ASN A 91 -13.41 9.73 40.22
N ILE A 92 -13.01 8.76 39.38
CA ILE A 92 -11.69 8.11 39.43
C ILE A 92 -11.14 7.95 38.02
N ASN A 93 -9.98 8.55 37.75
CA ASN A 93 -9.37 8.61 36.41
C ASN A 93 -8.60 7.33 36.02
N GLY A 94 -9.00 6.15 36.52
CA GLY A 94 -8.22 4.92 36.37
C GLY A 94 -8.99 3.64 36.68
N LEU A 95 -8.57 2.56 36.01
CA LEU A 95 -9.14 1.22 36.16
C LEU A 95 -8.79 0.57 37.51
N GLY A 96 -7.65 0.93 38.09
CA GLY A 96 -7.12 0.27 39.27
C GLY A 96 -6.40 -1.04 38.94
N MET A 97 -5.70 -1.59 39.93
CA MET A 97 -4.88 -2.80 39.78
C MET A 97 -4.99 -3.69 41.03
N SER A 98 -4.78 -5.00 40.86
CA SER A 98 -4.62 -5.95 41.96
C SER A 98 -3.45 -5.53 42.86
N GLU A 99 -3.69 -5.52 44.16
CA GLU A 99 -2.62 -5.49 45.17
C GLU A 99 -1.94 -6.85 45.27
N LYS A 100 -0.86 -6.94 46.09
CA LYS A 100 -0.12 -8.20 46.32
C LYS A 100 -1.04 -9.30 46.88
N ASP A 101 -2.02 -8.91 47.68
CA ASP A 101 -2.99 -9.78 48.35
C ASP A 101 -4.12 -10.25 47.42
N ARG A 102 -4.00 -10.02 46.10
CA ARG A 102 -5.00 -10.32 45.05
C ARG A 102 -6.33 -9.55 45.17
N SER A 103 -6.42 -8.58 46.07
CA SER A 103 -7.59 -7.71 46.25
C SER A 103 -7.55 -6.46 45.37
N PHE A 104 -8.73 -5.92 45.03
CA PHE A 104 -8.89 -4.66 44.31
C PHE A 104 -9.59 -3.63 45.22
N LYS A 105 -8.82 -2.66 45.75
CA LYS A 105 -9.37 -1.60 46.62
C LYS A 105 -9.77 -0.34 45.84
N ASN A 106 -8.96 0.03 44.85
CA ASN A 106 -9.06 1.28 44.10
C ASN A 106 -9.45 1.08 42.63
N GLY A 107 -9.94 2.15 41.98
CA GLY A 107 -10.31 2.17 40.56
C GLY A 107 -11.62 1.44 40.23
N LEU A 108 -12.04 1.49 38.96
CA LEU A 108 -13.28 0.82 38.49
C LEU A 108 -13.31 -0.68 38.85
N LEU A 109 -12.15 -1.37 38.78
CA LEU A 109 -12.04 -2.78 39.13
C LEU A 109 -12.27 -3.04 40.63
N GLY A 110 -11.98 -2.08 41.51
CA GLY A 110 -12.36 -2.17 42.93
C GLY A 110 -13.86 -1.99 43.16
N ILE A 111 -14.49 -1.09 42.42
CA ILE A 111 -15.94 -0.82 42.50
C ILE A 111 -16.74 -2.07 42.08
N ILE A 112 -16.40 -2.68 40.93
CA ILE A 112 -17.08 -3.91 40.47
C ILE A 112 -16.75 -5.14 41.34
N PHE A 113 -15.56 -5.22 41.93
CA PHE A 113 -15.17 -6.29 42.86
C PHE A 113 -15.93 -6.24 44.20
N ARG A 114 -16.42 -5.06 44.59
CA ARG A 114 -17.34 -4.88 45.73
C ARG A 114 -18.82 -5.03 45.35
N ASN A 115 -19.12 -5.42 44.11
CA ASN A 115 -20.47 -5.52 43.53
C ASN A 115 -21.26 -4.19 43.54
N GLU A 116 -20.59 -3.03 43.56
CA GLU A 116 -21.23 -1.70 43.54
C GLU A 116 -21.78 -1.32 42.14
N THR A 117 -21.50 -2.12 41.10
CA THR A 117 -21.95 -1.93 39.71
C THR A 117 -22.27 -3.28 39.07
N MET A 118 -23.23 -3.33 38.15
CA MET A 118 -23.48 -4.53 37.33
C MET A 118 -22.49 -4.68 36.18
N ALA A 119 -22.05 -3.58 35.55
CA ALA A 119 -21.03 -3.62 34.50
C ALA A 119 -20.16 -2.37 34.37
N ILE A 120 -18.96 -2.58 33.80
CA ILE A 120 -18.06 -1.57 33.24
C ILE A 120 -18.12 -1.70 31.70
N PRO A 121 -18.47 -0.64 30.95
CA PRO A 121 -18.77 -0.75 29.51
C PRO A 121 -17.56 -1.15 28.66
N LYS A 122 -16.36 -0.76 29.06
CA LYS A 122 -15.11 -1.02 28.34
C LYS A 122 -14.05 -1.54 29.30
N LEU A 123 -13.62 -2.78 29.09
CA LEU A 123 -12.45 -3.39 29.68
C LEU A 123 -11.64 -4.11 28.60
N GLU A 124 -10.34 -4.18 28.83
CA GLU A 124 -9.41 -4.92 27.98
C GLU A 124 -9.00 -6.20 28.71
N THR A 125 -9.16 -7.36 28.06
CA THR A 125 -9.00 -8.68 28.66
C THR A 125 -7.57 -8.91 29.15
N PHE A 126 -7.39 -9.17 30.44
CA PHE A 126 -6.10 -9.55 31.00
C PHE A 126 -6.27 -10.46 32.22
N ILE A 127 -5.35 -11.42 32.40
CA ILE A 127 -5.54 -12.54 33.35
C ILE A 127 -5.74 -12.07 34.79
N SER A 128 -5.01 -11.04 35.25
CA SER A 128 -5.19 -10.54 36.63
C SER A 128 -6.56 -9.91 36.88
N ARG A 129 -7.21 -9.35 35.84
CA ARG A 129 -8.52 -8.68 35.94
C ARG A 129 -9.68 -9.68 36.11
N LEU A 130 -9.51 -10.94 35.72
CA LEU A 130 -10.50 -12.03 35.93
C LEU A 130 -10.87 -12.25 37.41
N MET A 131 -9.99 -11.86 38.34
CA MET A 131 -10.27 -11.95 39.78
C MET A 131 -11.35 -10.94 40.22
N ALA A 132 -11.41 -9.77 39.56
CA ALA A 132 -12.35 -8.69 39.87
C ALA A 132 -13.70 -8.83 39.15
N THR A 133 -13.70 -9.30 37.90
CA THR A 133 -14.85 -9.20 36.99
C THR A 133 -14.83 -10.30 35.94
N GLU A 134 -16.00 -10.70 35.47
CA GLU A 134 -16.14 -11.59 34.32
C GLU A 134 -16.24 -10.79 33.03
N PHE A 135 -15.47 -11.17 32.00
CA PHE A 135 -15.61 -10.55 30.68
C PHE A 135 -16.84 -11.06 29.93
N SER A 136 -17.46 -10.16 29.16
CA SER A 136 -18.43 -10.50 28.11
C SER A 136 -17.78 -11.15 26.89
N VAL A 137 -18.59 -11.54 25.91
CA VAL A 137 -18.18 -11.68 24.50
C VAL A 137 -17.40 -10.42 24.07
N PRO A 138 -16.25 -10.56 23.37
CA PRO A 138 -15.44 -9.44 22.95
C PRO A 138 -16.05 -8.69 21.76
N PHE A 139 -15.97 -7.37 21.82
CA PHE A 139 -16.42 -6.47 20.75
C PHE A 139 -15.43 -6.43 19.58
N TRP A 140 -14.13 -6.39 19.87
CA TRP A 140 -13.06 -6.40 18.86
C TRP A 140 -11.68 -6.70 19.49
N ILE A 141 -10.66 -6.87 18.65
CA ILE A 141 -9.25 -7.01 19.04
C ILE A 141 -8.57 -5.64 19.03
N ASN A 142 -7.82 -5.33 20.08
CA ASN A 142 -6.93 -4.17 20.23
C ASN A 142 -5.46 -4.64 20.29
N ARG A 143 -4.53 -3.83 19.80
CA ARG A 143 -3.09 -4.14 19.76
C ARG A 143 -2.29 -3.22 20.65
N ILE A 144 -1.35 -3.77 21.41
CA ILE A 144 -0.40 -2.98 22.20
C ILE A 144 0.90 -2.83 21.40
N GLN A 145 1.31 -1.58 21.16
CA GLN A 145 2.36 -1.23 20.19
C GLN A 145 3.35 -0.21 20.77
N LEU A 146 4.49 -0.08 20.10
CA LEU A 146 5.51 0.92 20.40
C LEU A 146 5.43 2.06 19.37
N TYR A 147 5.16 3.28 19.83
CA TYR A 147 5.23 4.48 18.99
C TYR A 147 6.43 5.34 19.42
N ILE A 148 7.19 5.89 18.48
CA ILE A 148 8.22 6.89 18.80
C ILE A 148 8.01 8.16 17.98
N HIS A 149 8.51 9.28 18.51
CA HIS A 149 8.76 10.44 17.66
C HIS A 149 9.96 10.14 16.74
N PRO A 150 9.78 10.12 15.41
CA PRO A 150 10.85 9.74 14.50
C PRO A 150 11.92 10.83 14.48
N LYS A 151 13.15 10.49 14.88
CA LYS A 151 14.31 11.29 14.48
C LYS A 151 14.69 10.85 13.08
N VAL A 152 14.55 11.73 12.09
CA VAL A 152 15.11 11.52 10.75
C VAL A 152 16.62 11.40 10.91
N VAL A 153 17.15 10.24 10.54
CA VAL A 153 18.59 9.97 10.44
C VAL A 153 18.89 9.82 8.97
N TYR A 154 19.75 10.70 8.46
CA TYR A 154 20.26 10.60 7.10
C TYR A 154 21.29 9.47 7.06
N ASP A 155 21.23 8.63 6.02
CA ASP A 155 22.30 7.67 5.75
C ASP A 155 23.59 8.47 5.48
N ASN A 156 24.67 8.13 6.18
CA ASN A 156 26.01 8.73 5.99
C ASN A 156 26.97 7.76 5.27
N GLU A 157 26.57 6.50 5.07
CA GLU A 157 27.35 5.41 4.48
C GLU A 157 26.92 5.08 3.04
N TRP A 158 25.78 5.60 2.56
CA TRP A 158 25.28 5.42 1.18
C TRP A 158 26.36 5.63 0.11
N MET A 159 27.24 6.63 0.29
CA MET A 159 28.38 6.90 -0.59
C MET A 159 29.31 5.69 -0.78
N ILE A 160 29.55 4.91 0.29
CA ILE A 160 30.44 3.73 0.26
C ILE A 160 29.85 2.65 -0.66
N LYS A 161 28.52 2.51 -0.69
CA LYS A 161 27.81 1.51 -1.52
C LYS A 161 27.79 1.88 -3.01
N ILE A 162 27.90 3.17 -3.34
CA ILE A 162 27.92 3.65 -4.74
C ILE A 162 29.30 3.51 -5.39
N PHE A 163 30.39 3.65 -4.62
CA PHE A 163 31.76 3.61 -5.15
C PHE A 163 32.25 2.21 -5.62
N CYS A 164 31.48 1.14 -5.41
CA CYS A 164 31.94 -0.23 -5.66
C CYS A 164 31.78 -0.76 -7.10
N TYR A 165 31.41 0.07 -8.09
CA TYR A 165 31.20 -0.43 -9.48
C TYR A 165 31.67 0.56 -10.57
N ILE A 166 32.97 0.53 -10.88
CA ILE A 166 33.56 1.21 -12.05
C ILE A 166 34.43 0.19 -12.80
N PRO A 167 34.07 -0.23 -14.03
CA PRO A 167 34.94 -1.02 -14.90
C PRO A 167 35.93 -0.12 -15.66
N GLU A 168 37.22 -0.44 -15.61
CA GLU A 168 38.25 0.24 -16.38
C GLU A 168 38.22 -0.17 -17.87
N TYR A 169 38.13 0.79 -18.80
CA TYR A 169 39.00 0.81 -19.99
C TYR A 169 38.90 2.11 -20.80
N LEU A 170 40.00 2.85 -20.93
CA LEU A 170 40.59 3.35 -22.19
C LEU A 170 41.80 4.24 -21.90
N ASN A 171 42.84 4.20 -22.75
CA ASN A 171 44.12 4.88 -22.55
C ASN A 171 44.46 5.70 -23.81
N GLY A 172 44.85 6.99 -23.68
CA GLY A 172 44.83 7.90 -24.83
C GLY A 172 45.43 9.32 -24.72
N LYS A 173 46.60 9.49 -24.06
CA LYS A 173 47.47 10.70 -24.10
C LYS A 173 46.96 12.02 -23.46
N SER A 174 47.92 12.91 -23.22
CA SER A 174 47.84 14.08 -22.33
C SER A 174 47.36 15.38 -22.99
N LYS A 175 46.17 15.79 -22.54
CA LYS A 175 45.52 17.13 -22.54
C LYS A 175 44.07 16.95 -22.09
N ILE A 176 43.56 15.74 -22.35
CA ILE A 176 42.32 15.20 -21.81
C ILE A 176 42.31 15.24 -20.28
N LEU A 177 43.43 15.15 -19.54
CA LEU A 177 43.37 15.00 -18.07
C LEU A 177 42.69 16.18 -17.33
N GLU A 178 42.93 17.44 -17.69
CA GLU A 178 42.24 18.58 -17.06
C GLU A 178 40.79 18.73 -17.57
N VAL A 179 40.57 18.52 -18.86
CA VAL A 179 39.23 18.54 -19.47
C VAL A 179 38.39 17.37 -18.96
N SER A 180 39.00 16.23 -18.65
CA SER A 180 38.36 15.09 -18.01
C SER A 180 38.23 15.30 -16.52
N LEU A 181 39.13 15.99 -15.82
CA LEU A 181 38.86 16.38 -14.43
C LEU A 181 37.67 17.35 -14.36
N GLY A 182 37.58 18.31 -15.29
CA GLY A 182 36.44 19.22 -15.42
C GLY A 182 35.14 18.50 -15.80
N LEU A 183 35.17 17.64 -16.82
CA LEU A 183 34.02 16.82 -17.23
C LEU A 183 33.65 15.78 -16.17
N PHE A 184 34.61 15.17 -15.46
CA PHE A 184 34.37 14.20 -14.39
C PHE A 184 33.84 14.90 -13.14
N CYS A 185 34.34 16.07 -12.77
CA CYS A 185 33.74 16.91 -11.72
C CYS A 185 32.35 17.44 -12.12
N SER A 186 32.08 17.69 -13.41
CA SER A 186 30.76 18.13 -13.90
C SER A 186 29.77 16.96 -14.02
N ILE A 187 30.21 15.80 -14.50
CA ILE A 187 29.45 14.54 -14.55
C ILE A 187 29.21 14.02 -13.13
N ILE A 188 30.17 14.17 -12.21
CA ILE A 188 29.93 13.97 -10.78
C ILE A 188 28.93 15.02 -10.31
N CYS A 189 29.13 16.33 -10.43
CA CYS A 189 28.16 17.33 -9.93
C CYS A 189 26.73 17.17 -10.50
N THR A 190 26.56 16.64 -11.71
CA THR A 190 25.23 16.38 -12.32
C THR A 190 24.66 15.01 -11.94
N SER A 191 25.45 13.93 -11.92
CA SER A 191 24.99 12.60 -11.44
C SER A 191 24.81 12.57 -9.92
N PHE A 192 25.78 13.09 -9.17
CA PHE A 192 25.66 13.43 -7.75
C PHE A 192 24.50 14.40 -7.55
N GLY A 193 24.33 15.45 -8.37
CA GLY A 193 23.18 16.35 -8.27
C GLY A 193 21.83 15.63 -8.35
N ALA A 194 21.65 14.76 -9.36
CA ALA A 194 20.44 13.98 -9.55
C ALA A 194 20.24 12.91 -8.47
N VAL A 195 21.29 12.17 -8.10
CA VAL A 195 21.24 11.10 -7.08
C VAL A 195 21.10 11.68 -5.67
N LEU A 196 21.77 12.79 -5.36
CA LEU A 196 21.59 13.56 -4.13
C LEU A 196 20.15 14.11 -4.05
N PHE A 197 19.58 14.62 -5.14
CA PHE A 197 18.18 15.06 -5.13
C PHE A 197 17.22 13.87 -4.91
N MET A 198 17.51 12.70 -5.51
CA MET A 198 16.77 11.45 -5.26
C MET A 198 16.89 10.97 -3.81
N PHE A 199 18.07 11.07 -3.16
CA PHE A 199 18.24 10.67 -1.75
C PHE A 199 17.77 11.71 -0.73
N LEU A 200 17.89 13.01 -1.01
CA LEU A 200 17.38 14.09 -0.15
C LEU A 200 15.86 14.17 -0.18
N SER A 201 15.22 13.88 -1.32
CA SER A 201 13.76 13.74 -1.40
C SER A 201 13.27 12.42 -0.78
N LYS A 202 14.04 11.33 -0.92
CA LYS A 202 13.76 10.02 -0.31
C LYS A 202 14.17 9.97 1.17
N SER A 203 13.48 10.75 2.00
CA SER A 203 13.62 10.77 3.46
C SER A 203 13.15 9.47 4.14
N GLY A 204 13.92 8.40 3.96
CA GLY A 204 13.64 7.07 4.51
C GLY A 204 13.80 7.03 6.02
N PHE A 205 12.70 6.75 6.73
CA PHE A 205 12.75 6.47 8.17
C PHE A 205 13.19 5.02 8.41
N VAL A 206 14.46 4.83 8.81
CA VAL A 206 14.95 3.53 9.30
C VAL A 206 14.59 3.41 10.79
N PRO A 207 13.78 2.41 11.20
CA PRO A 207 13.39 2.26 12.60
C PRO A 207 14.59 1.82 13.46
N PRO A 208 14.81 2.40 14.65
CA PRO A 208 15.98 2.10 15.49
C PRO A 208 15.89 0.76 16.23
N PHE A 209 14.75 0.07 16.15
CA PHE A 209 14.49 -1.28 16.66
C PHE A 209 13.27 -1.86 15.92
N ASP A 210 13.09 -3.17 15.96
CA ASP A 210 11.98 -3.91 15.33
C ASP A 210 11.05 -4.59 16.35
N LYS A 211 11.50 -4.79 17.59
CA LYS A 211 10.77 -5.48 18.68
C LYS A 211 11.09 -4.84 20.03
N PHE A 212 10.28 -5.14 21.05
CA PHE A 212 10.54 -4.69 22.43
C PHE A 212 11.88 -5.21 22.97
N GLU A 213 12.31 -6.42 22.57
CA GLU A 213 13.62 -6.96 22.93
C GLU A 213 14.77 -6.16 22.32
N SER A 214 14.75 -5.88 21.01
CA SER A 214 15.80 -5.09 20.36
C SER A 214 15.81 -3.63 20.85
N LEU A 215 14.67 -3.06 21.23
CA LEU A 215 14.61 -1.78 21.97
C LEU A 215 15.43 -1.86 23.27
N VAL A 216 15.16 -2.85 24.12
CA VAL A 216 15.81 -2.98 25.43
C VAL A 216 17.29 -3.34 25.31
N TYR A 217 17.65 -4.26 24.41
CA TYR A 217 19.02 -4.77 24.28
C TYR A 217 19.93 -3.86 23.46
N ASN A 218 19.46 -3.34 22.32
CA ASN A 218 20.33 -2.70 21.32
C ASN A 218 20.26 -1.17 21.35
N THR A 219 19.33 -0.58 22.11
CA THR A 219 19.12 0.88 22.13
C THR A 219 19.11 1.47 23.54
N LYS A 220 19.15 2.80 23.63
CA LYS A 220 19.00 3.58 24.87
C LYS A 220 17.60 4.19 25.06
N PHE A 221 16.57 3.71 24.35
CA PHE A 221 15.21 4.24 24.51
C PHE A 221 14.60 3.88 25.88
N SER A 222 13.98 4.84 26.56
CA SER A 222 13.14 4.59 27.73
C SER A 222 11.68 4.44 27.30
N VAL A 223 10.99 3.44 27.85
CA VAL A 223 9.61 3.10 27.49
C VAL A 223 8.63 3.77 28.45
N VAL A 224 7.68 4.52 27.90
CA VAL A 224 6.73 5.37 28.63
C VAL A 224 5.32 4.79 28.47
N THR A 225 4.63 4.52 29.58
CA THR A 225 3.26 4.01 29.58
C THR A 225 2.37 4.76 30.57
N LEU A 226 1.05 4.61 30.41
CA LEU A 226 0.06 5.37 31.18
C LEU A 226 -0.21 4.67 32.52
N LYS A 227 -0.40 5.45 33.57
CA LYS A 227 -0.88 4.92 34.86
C LYS A 227 -2.23 4.20 34.71
N ASP A 228 -2.42 3.13 35.48
CA ASP A 228 -3.62 2.28 35.54
C ASP A 228 -3.99 1.57 34.20
N SER A 229 -3.08 1.58 33.22
CA SER A 229 -3.24 0.92 31.92
C SER A 229 -2.84 -0.57 31.93
N ILE A 230 -3.12 -1.29 30.82
CA ILE A 230 -2.49 -2.60 30.61
C ILE A 230 -0.96 -2.46 30.58
N GLY A 231 -0.38 -1.40 30.01
CA GLY A 231 1.07 -1.25 29.92
C GLY A 231 1.76 -1.25 31.30
N GLU A 232 1.22 -0.52 32.27
CA GLU A 232 1.69 -0.59 33.66
C GLU A 232 1.47 -1.99 34.26
N THR A 233 0.31 -2.61 34.00
CA THR A 233 -0.02 -3.96 34.48
C THR A 233 0.98 -5.00 33.95
N LEU A 234 1.32 -4.95 32.66
CA LEU A 234 2.31 -5.80 32.00
C LEU A 234 3.69 -5.56 32.59
N PHE A 235 4.14 -4.31 32.69
CA PHE A 235 5.43 -3.98 33.26
C PHE A 235 5.55 -4.50 34.70
N LYS A 236 4.51 -4.41 35.52
CA LYS A 236 4.54 -4.96 36.89
C LYS A 236 4.52 -6.49 36.91
N VAL A 237 3.53 -7.11 36.25
CA VAL A 237 3.21 -8.55 36.37
C VAL A 237 4.15 -9.45 35.56
N LEU A 238 4.63 -9.03 34.39
CA LEU A 238 5.50 -9.88 33.57
C LEU A 238 6.94 -9.94 34.14
N THR A 239 7.49 -11.15 34.03
CA THR A 239 8.84 -11.54 34.48
C THR A 239 9.73 -12.00 33.32
N THR A 240 9.43 -11.59 32.09
CA THR A 240 10.30 -11.86 30.93
C THR A 240 11.64 -11.12 31.07
N ASP A 241 12.73 -11.71 30.56
CA ASP A 241 14.08 -11.14 30.72
C ASP A 241 14.22 -9.71 30.17
N SER A 242 13.51 -9.39 29.09
CA SER A 242 13.43 -8.05 28.52
C SER A 242 12.80 -7.04 29.49
N ILE A 243 11.70 -7.39 30.15
CA ILE A 243 11.04 -6.54 31.16
C ILE A 243 11.86 -6.48 32.47
N VAL A 244 12.47 -7.59 32.91
CA VAL A 244 13.34 -7.61 34.09
C VAL A 244 14.60 -6.76 33.87
N ARG A 245 15.17 -6.77 32.67
CA ARG A 245 16.30 -5.91 32.27
C ARG A 245 15.89 -4.43 32.18
N ALA A 246 14.72 -4.14 31.63
CA ALA A 246 14.19 -2.77 31.58
C ALA A 246 13.86 -2.20 32.97
N LYS A 247 13.35 -3.04 33.90
CA LYS A 247 13.21 -2.71 35.33
C LYS A 247 14.57 -2.37 35.96
N LYS A 248 15.55 -3.28 35.87
CA LYS A 248 16.89 -3.10 36.47
C LYS A 248 17.67 -1.89 35.95
N SER A 249 17.31 -1.37 34.78
CA SER A 249 17.92 -0.17 34.18
C SER A 249 17.07 1.10 34.33
N ASN A 250 15.98 1.06 35.11
CA ASN A 250 15.02 2.18 35.29
C ASN A 250 14.48 2.77 33.97
N ARG A 251 14.41 1.95 32.91
CA ARG A 251 13.94 2.36 31.57
C ARG A 251 12.44 2.24 31.37
N LEU A 252 11.68 1.86 32.39
CA LEU A 252 10.21 1.79 32.36
C LEU A 252 9.62 2.95 33.17
N ILE A 253 8.91 3.85 32.49
CA ILE A 253 8.38 5.09 33.07
C ILE A 253 6.85 5.06 33.00
N ILE A 254 6.21 5.29 34.14
CA ILE A 254 4.75 5.36 34.27
C ILE A 254 4.36 6.83 34.42
N VAL A 255 3.39 7.29 33.64
CA VAL A 255 2.99 8.71 33.56
C VAL A 255 1.50 8.87 33.87
N PRO A 256 1.09 9.81 34.74
CA PRO A 256 -0.29 9.93 35.20
C PRO A 256 -1.27 10.49 34.16
N THR A 257 -0.80 11.18 33.10
CA THR A 257 -1.67 11.78 32.08
C THR A 257 -1.13 11.58 30.67
N LEU A 258 -2.05 11.50 29.69
CA LEU A 258 -1.69 11.41 28.26
C LEU A 258 -0.96 12.68 27.78
N GLN A 259 -1.32 13.85 28.30
CA GLN A 259 -0.68 15.12 27.96
C GLN A 259 0.79 15.17 28.41
N GLU A 260 1.10 14.70 29.62
CA GLU A 260 2.49 14.60 30.08
C GLU A 260 3.27 13.53 29.29
N MET A 261 2.63 12.42 28.95
CA MET A 261 3.23 11.38 28.11
C MET A 261 3.63 11.95 26.74
N HIS A 262 2.71 12.61 26.04
CA HIS A 262 3.00 13.31 24.79
C HIS A 262 4.10 14.36 24.98
N LYS A 263 4.06 15.16 26.07
CA LYS A 263 5.09 16.16 26.37
C LYS A 263 6.49 15.55 26.46
N LYS A 264 6.65 14.39 27.12
CA LYS A 264 7.94 13.68 27.21
C LYS A 264 8.38 13.09 25.88
N ILE A 265 7.48 12.48 25.10
CA ILE A 265 7.85 11.86 23.81
C ILE A 265 8.20 12.91 22.75
N CYS A 266 7.54 14.08 22.78
CA CYS A 266 7.84 15.20 21.89
C CYS A 266 9.05 16.03 22.34
N SER A 267 9.58 15.86 23.55
CA SER A 267 10.73 16.65 24.05
C SER A 267 12.08 16.03 23.67
N LEU A 268 12.75 16.65 22.69
CA LEU A 268 14.18 16.45 22.45
C LEU A 268 15.00 17.00 23.65
N PRO A 269 16.15 16.40 24.00
CA PRO A 269 16.92 15.41 23.25
C PRO A 269 16.71 13.95 23.68
N GLU A 270 15.89 13.67 24.71
CA GLU A 270 15.76 12.34 25.30
C GLU A 270 15.01 11.35 24.39
N LYS A 271 15.38 10.06 24.47
CA LYS A 271 14.84 9.02 23.59
C LYS A 271 13.73 8.24 24.28
N TYR A 272 12.49 8.61 24.01
CA TYR A 272 11.31 7.94 24.57
C TYR A 272 10.52 7.15 23.53
N ALA A 273 10.00 6.00 23.96
CA ALA A 273 9.08 5.16 23.20
C ALA A 273 7.75 5.02 23.97
N MET A 274 6.66 5.43 23.36
CA MET A 274 5.30 5.27 23.85
C MET A 274 4.91 3.79 23.82
N PHE A 275 4.42 3.25 24.92
CA PHE A 275 3.84 1.91 24.98
C PHE A 275 2.36 2.02 25.34
N GLN A 276 1.54 1.97 24.30
CA GLN A 276 0.10 2.23 24.36
C GLN A 276 -0.65 1.38 23.33
N ASN A 277 -1.98 1.45 23.36
CA ASN A 277 -2.85 0.60 22.57
C ASN A 277 -3.30 1.34 21.29
N GLU A 278 -3.45 0.62 20.18
CA GLU A 278 -3.67 1.16 18.84
C GLU A 278 -4.90 2.10 18.77
N GLU A 279 -5.97 1.74 19.45
CA GLU A 279 -7.17 2.55 19.56
C GLU A 279 -6.96 3.88 20.32
N THR A 280 -6.26 3.84 21.45
CA THR A 280 -5.97 5.06 22.24
C THR A 280 -5.03 6.01 21.51
N HIS A 281 -4.19 5.52 20.60
CA HIS A 281 -3.41 6.35 19.70
C HIS A 281 -4.28 6.97 18.58
N LYS A 282 -5.05 6.13 17.86
CA LYS A 282 -5.91 6.56 16.73
C LYS A 282 -6.95 7.61 17.10
N VAL A 283 -7.54 7.51 18.29
CA VAL A 283 -8.64 8.37 18.74
C VAL A 283 -8.16 9.78 19.16
N ASN A 284 -6.96 9.88 19.74
CA ASN A 284 -6.44 11.13 20.33
C ASN A 284 -5.68 11.99 19.32
N GLY A 285 -6.38 12.44 18.26
CA GLY A 285 -5.83 13.21 17.14
C GLY A 285 -5.31 14.63 17.43
N GLU A 286 -5.01 14.99 18.68
CA GLU A 286 -4.37 16.25 19.09
C GLU A 286 -2.90 16.03 19.49
N ILE A 287 -2.15 15.28 18.68
CA ILE A 287 -0.73 15.01 18.94
C ILE A 287 0.11 16.15 18.37
N LYS A 288 0.74 16.94 19.25
CA LYS A 288 1.58 18.10 18.88
C LYS A 288 2.88 17.73 18.15
N CYS A 289 3.21 16.45 18.02
CA CYS A 289 4.35 15.96 17.26
C CYS A 289 3.97 14.66 16.52
N HIS A 290 4.65 14.37 15.42
CA HIS A 290 4.40 13.16 14.64
C HIS A 290 4.92 11.93 15.38
N LEU A 291 4.13 10.84 15.43
CA LEU A 291 4.52 9.56 16.00
C LEU A 291 4.37 8.47 14.93
N ILE A 292 5.33 7.54 14.87
CA ILE A 292 5.31 6.39 13.97
C ILE A 292 5.23 5.11 14.81
N ASN A 293 4.37 4.18 14.41
CA ASN A 293 4.29 2.81 14.94
C ASN A 293 5.53 2.01 14.51
N ILE A 294 6.19 1.34 15.45
CA ILE A 294 7.43 0.60 15.18
C ILE A 294 7.34 -0.81 15.73
N GLY A 295 7.56 -1.77 14.83
CA GLY A 295 7.74 -3.17 15.14
C GLY A 295 6.46 -4.00 15.11
N GLU A 296 6.60 -5.24 15.59
CA GLU A 296 5.48 -6.15 15.77
C GLU A 296 4.62 -5.76 16.99
N GLU A 297 3.35 -6.18 16.98
CA GLU A 297 2.44 -6.00 18.12
C GLU A 297 2.95 -6.80 19.33
N PHE A 298 3.08 -6.15 20.50
CA PHE A 298 3.65 -6.80 21.69
C PHE A 298 2.70 -7.87 22.25
N ILE A 299 1.43 -7.50 22.44
CA ILE A 299 0.35 -8.39 22.85
C ILE A 299 -0.95 -7.95 22.14
N ARG A 300 -1.74 -8.94 21.70
CA ARG A 300 -3.16 -8.75 21.33
C ARG A 300 -4.03 -8.86 22.57
N THR A 301 -4.96 -7.93 22.75
CA THR A 301 -5.97 -7.98 23.81
C THR A 301 -7.35 -7.81 23.21
N TRP A 302 -8.37 -8.38 23.85
CA TRP A 302 -9.75 -8.24 23.40
C TRP A 302 -10.41 -7.12 24.20
N VAL A 303 -11.20 -6.27 23.52
CA VAL A 303 -12.04 -5.28 24.18
C VAL A 303 -13.40 -5.92 24.47
N THR A 304 -13.87 -5.79 25.69
CA THR A 304 -15.04 -6.46 26.28
C THR A 304 -15.77 -5.48 27.19
N SER A 305 -16.95 -5.81 27.69
CA SER A 305 -17.43 -5.24 28.95
C SER A 305 -17.00 -6.12 30.12
N GLY A 306 -16.73 -5.49 31.27
CA GLY A 306 -16.65 -6.18 32.54
C GLY A 306 -18.03 -6.32 33.14
N ILE A 307 -18.41 -7.53 33.52
CA ILE A 307 -19.68 -7.85 34.18
C ILE A 307 -19.36 -8.31 35.61
N VAL A 308 -20.25 -8.00 36.56
CA VAL A 308 -20.11 -8.40 37.96
C VAL A 308 -20.05 -9.94 38.07
N ARG A 309 -19.23 -10.46 39.00
CA ARG A 309 -19.00 -11.91 39.10
C ARG A 309 -20.27 -12.66 39.50
N ASN A 310 -20.45 -13.86 38.95
CA ASN A 310 -21.63 -14.71 39.15
C ASN A 310 -22.97 -14.07 38.65
N PHE A 311 -22.92 -13.09 37.74
CA PHE A 311 -24.13 -12.45 37.22
C PHE A 311 -25.02 -13.43 36.44
N LYS A 312 -26.18 -13.77 37.02
CA LYS A 312 -27.11 -14.80 36.55
C LYS A 312 -27.50 -14.70 35.07
N TYR A 313 -27.59 -13.49 34.52
CA TYR A 313 -28.04 -13.22 33.15
C TYR A 313 -26.92 -12.75 32.21
N LYS A 314 -25.65 -13.04 32.57
CA LYS A 314 -24.49 -12.73 31.72
C LYS A 314 -24.63 -13.31 30.32
N ARG A 315 -25.06 -14.57 30.21
CA ARG A 315 -25.28 -15.29 28.94
C ARG A 315 -26.30 -14.59 28.04
N THR A 316 -27.26 -13.88 28.62
CA THR A 316 -28.26 -13.08 27.91
C THR A 316 -27.60 -11.85 27.26
N ILE A 317 -26.72 -11.16 28.00
CA ILE A 317 -25.92 -10.03 27.50
C ILE A 317 -24.96 -10.49 26.40
N ASP A 318 -24.27 -11.61 26.61
CA ASP A 318 -23.36 -12.21 25.63
C ASP A 318 -24.07 -12.54 24.29
N VAL A 319 -25.29 -13.11 24.35
CA VAL A 319 -26.13 -13.36 23.16
C VAL A 319 -26.64 -12.06 22.53
N GLY A 320 -26.92 -11.02 23.32
CA GLY A 320 -27.22 -9.68 22.81
C GLY A 320 -26.05 -9.10 22.01
N ILE A 321 -24.84 -9.15 22.56
CA ILE A 321 -23.60 -8.69 21.90
C ILE A 321 -23.34 -9.46 20.61
N LEU A 322 -23.50 -10.80 20.62
CA LEU A 322 -23.35 -11.63 19.41
C LEU A 322 -24.31 -11.21 18.30
N LYS A 323 -25.58 -10.91 18.59
CA LYS A 323 -26.53 -10.41 17.58
C LYS A 323 -26.10 -9.08 16.97
N LEU A 324 -25.53 -8.16 17.77
CA LEU A 324 -25.00 -6.87 17.26
C LEU A 324 -23.76 -7.06 16.36
N ILE A 325 -23.01 -8.15 16.55
CA ILE A 325 -21.91 -8.58 15.68
C ILE A 325 -22.44 -9.24 14.40
N GLU A 326 -23.35 -10.21 14.53
CA GLU A 326 -23.94 -10.98 13.41
C GLU A 326 -24.69 -10.09 12.40
N VAL A 327 -25.37 -9.04 12.88
CA VAL A 327 -26.06 -8.04 12.04
C VAL A 327 -25.09 -7.00 11.45
N GLY A 328 -23.79 -7.02 11.82
CA GLY A 328 -22.78 -6.07 11.34
C GLY A 328 -22.92 -4.65 11.92
N LEU A 329 -23.85 -4.43 12.85
CA LEU A 329 -24.12 -3.13 13.45
C LEU A 329 -22.93 -2.65 14.28
N LEU A 330 -22.23 -3.57 14.98
CA LEU A 330 -21.04 -3.24 15.76
C LEU A 330 -19.89 -2.71 14.88
N SER A 331 -19.68 -3.29 13.68
CA SER A 331 -18.72 -2.75 12.70
C SER A 331 -19.17 -1.37 12.19
N ALA A 332 -20.43 -1.20 11.81
CA ALA A 332 -20.94 0.08 11.32
C ALA A 332 -20.86 1.22 12.35
N LEU A 333 -20.96 0.91 13.66
CA LEU A 333 -20.67 1.85 14.75
C LEU A 333 -19.16 2.13 14.87
N LYS A 334 -18.32 1.08 14.88
CA LYS A 334 -16.87 1.22 14.99
C LYS A 334 -16.30 2.10 13.87
N ASP A 335 -16.68 1.84 12.63
CA ASP A 335 -16.15 2.56 11.46
C ASP A 335 -16.61 4.03 11.49
N ARG A 336 -17.88 4.29 11.80
CA ARG A 336 -18.44 5.65 12.01
C ARG A 336 -17.67 6.47 13.05
N TRP A 337 -17.30 5.85 14.17
CA TRP A 337 -16.57 6.52 15.27
C TRP A 337 -15.05 6.64 15.01
N MET A 338 -14.49 5.96 14.01
CA MET A 338 -13.02 5.84 13.83
C MET A 338 -12.48 6.31 12.46
N GLU A 339 -13.23 6.22 11.37
CA GLU A 339 -12.68 6.36 10.00
C GLU A 339 -12.48 7.83 9.55
N ASN A 340 -13.30 8.76 10.07
CA ASN A 340 -13.47 10.12 9.55
C ASN A 340 -12.29 11.12 9.78
N LYS A 341 -11.12 10.68 10.25
CA LYS A 341 -9.96 11.58 10.52
C LYS A 341 -8.67 11.27 9.74
N PHE A 342 -8.59 10.18 8.98
CA PHE A 342 -7.32 9.78 8.35
C PHE A 342 -6.91 10.58 7.10
N LYS A 343 -7.88 11.18 6.38
CA LYS A 343 -7.63 11.86 5.08
C LYS A 343 -6.77 13.14 5.12
N GLN A 344 -6.43 13.67 6.30
CA GLN A 344 -5.80 14.99 6.42
C GLN A 344 -4.28 14.95 6.69
N TYR A 345 -3.68 13.76 6.85
CA TYR A 345 -2.29 13.62 7.35
C TYR A 345 -1.25 13.17 6.32
N GLU A 346 -1.63 12.58 5.19
CA GLU A 346 -0.68 12.24 4.11
C GLU A 346 -0.24 13.48 3.30
N ASP A 347 -1.09 14.50 3.24
CA ASP A 347 -1.02 15.65 2.31
C ASP A 347 -0.04 16.77 2.73
N ASN A 348 0.80 16.54 3.76
CA ASN A 348 1.66 17.58 4.37
C ASN A 348 3.17 17.27 4.35
N GLN A 349 3.64 16.42 3.44
CA GLN A 349 5.09 16.25 3.18
C GLN A 349 5.68 17.43 2.39
N LYS A 350 5.76 18.61 3.02
CA LYS A 350 6.57 19.73 2.49
C LYS A 350 8.05 19.49 2.82
N PRO A 351 8.96 19.50 1.83
CA PRO A 351 10.38 19.27 2.07
C PRO A 351 10.97 20.39 2.93
N LYS A 352 11.87 20.03 3.86
CA LYS A 352 12.62 20.97 4.69
C LYS A 352 13.93 21.39 4.00
N PRO A 353 14.45 22.60 4.28
CA PRO A 353 15.75 23.03 3.77
C PRO A 353 16.91 22.20 4.34
N ILE A 354 18.04 22.24 3.64
CA ILE A 354 19.27 21.47 3.93
C ILE A 354 20.13 22.22 4.97
N GLU A 355 20.71 21.49 5.92
CA GLU A 355 21.56 22.05 6.99
C GLU A 355 23.06 21.76 6.75
N LEU A 356 23.94 22.66 7.18
CA LEU A 356 25.40 22.60 6.88
C LEU A 356 26.08 21.27 7.27
N HIS A 357 25.67 20.66 8.39
CA HIS A 357 26.19 19.36 8.84
C HIS A 357 25.91 18.24 7.82
N GLN A 358 24.82 18.31 7.06
CA GLN A 358 24.47 17.32 6.04
C GLN A 358 25.44 17.36 4.83
N VAL A 359 26.18 18.48 4.67
CA VAL A 359 27.15 18.69 3.59
C VAL A 359 28.60 18.51 4.06
N SER A 360 28.85 18.50 5.37
CA SER A 360 30.20 18.38 5.96
C SER A 360 30.99 17.17 5.45
N LEU A 361 30.35 16.00 5.32
CA LEU A 361 31.00 14.78 4.82
C LEU A 361 31.32 14.86 3.32
N ILE A 362 30.57 15.65 2.55
CA ILE A 362 30.82 15.92 1.12
C ILE A 362 32.06 16.82 0.98
N ILE A 363 32.20 17.84 1.83
CA ILE A 363 33.39 18.72 1.86
C ILE A 363 34.63 17.90 2.22
N MET A 364 34.57 17.06 3.25
CA MET A 364 35.66 16.15 3.62
C MET A 364 35.99 15.15 2.49
N MET A 365 34.98 14.62 1.79
CA MET A 365 35.18 13.73 0.64
C MET A 365 35.72 14.45 -0.60
N LEU A 366 35.50 15.75 -0.79
CA LEU A 366 36.17 16.55 -1.82
C LEU A 366 37.67 16.72 -1.50
N CYS A 367 38.01 17.00 -0.23
CA CYS A 367 39.40 17.05 0.21
C CYS A 367 40.10 15.68 0.08
N CYS A 368 39.47 14.60 0.57
CA CYS A 368 39.97 13.24 0.41
C CYS A 368 40.00 12.81 -1.07
N GLY A 369 39.08 13.29 -1.90
CA GLY A 369 39.05 13.04 -3.35
C GLY A 369 40.22 13.70 -4.08
N ALA A 370 40.60 14.92 -3.71
CA ALA A 370 41.80 15.57 -4.22
C ALA A 370 43.09 14.82 -3.82
N ILE A 371 43.18 14.36 -2.56
CA ILE A 371 44.29 13.54 -2.07
C ILE A 371 44.32 12.18 -2.79
N MET A 372 43.17 11.53 -2.94
CA MET A 372 43.04 10.25 -3.64
C MET A 372 43.33 10.37 -5.13
N ALA A 373 43.00 11.47 -5.81
CA ALA A 373 43.40 11.70 -7.20
C ALA A 373 44.94 11.75 -7.35
N LEU A 374 45.62 12.37 -6.37
CA LEU A 374 47.08 12.44 -6.30
C LEU A 374 47.71 11.06 -6.05
N VAL A 375 47.09 10.23 -5.18
CA VAL A 375 47.49 8.83 -4.96
C VAL A 375 47.15 7.92 -6.15
N ILE A 376 46.00 8.13 -6.80
CA ILE A 376 45.58 7.38 -8.01
C ILE A 376 46.53 7.67 -9.17
N PHE A 377 47.02 8.90 -9.35
CA PHE A 377 48.06 9.22 -10.33
C PHE A 377 49.37 8.42 -10.11
N ILE A 378 49.69 8.10 -8.84
CA ILE A 378 50.83 7.23 -8.48
C ILE A 378 50.48 5.74 -8.73
N ILE A 379 49.24 5.32 -8.46
CA ILE A 379 48.77 3.94 -8.65
C ILE A 379 48.52 3.61 -10.14
N GLU A 380 48.14 4.58 -10.98
CA GLU A 380 47.94 4.45 -12.43
C GLU A 380 49.25 4.02 -13.13
N LYS A 381 50.41 4.44 -12.59
CA LYS A 381 51.74 3.94 -12.99
C LYS A 381 52.02 2.49 -12.63
N ILE A 382 51.32 1.95 -11.62
CA ILE A 382 51.55 0.61 -11.05
C ILE A 382 50.54 -0.40 -11.63
N VAL A 383 49.27 -0.03 -11.72
CA VAL A 383 48.16 -0.91 -12.14
C VAL A 383 48.17 -1.21 -13.65
N PHE A 384 48.81 -0.37 -14.47
CA PHE A 384 49.07 -0.69 -15.88
C PHE A 384 49.84 -2.02 -16.08
N ALA A 385 50.49 -2.56 -15.03
CA ALA A 385 51.18 -3.84 -15.07
C ALA A 385 50.28 -5.09 -14.94
N TYR A 386 49.03 -5.00 -14.45
CA TYR A 386 48.21 -6.17 -14.10
C TYR A 386 46.82 -6.16 -14.73
N LYS A 387 46.51 -7.19 -15.54
CA LYS A 387 45.38 -7.18 -16.49
C LYS A 387 44.48 -8.43 -16.40
N VAL A 388 43.17 -8.19 -16.24
CA VAL A 388 42.04 -8.83 -16.98
C VAL A 388 41.40 -10.20 -16.54
N LYS A 389 40.04 -10.23 -16.58
CA LYS A 389 39.07 -11.39 -16.74
C LYS A 389 38.84 -12.42 -15.60
N GLN A 390 37.78 -13.26 -15.48
CA GLN A 390 36.31 -13.42 -15.81
C GLN A 390 35.86 -14.83 -15.25
N LEU A 391 34.63 -15.42 -15.15
CA LEU A 391 33.19 -15.16 -15.49
C LEU A 391 32.22 -16.16 -14.74
N HIS A 392 30.92 -15.80 -14.56
CA HIS A 392 29.63 -16.58 -14.42
C HIS A 392 29.49 -18.11 -14.09
N PHE A 393 28.39 -18.57 -13.41
CA PHE A 393 27.13 -19.17 -14.01
C PHE A 393 26.06 -19.79 -13.00
N LYS A 394 25.11 -20.63 -13.48
CA LYS A 394 23.66 -20.86 -13.10
C LYS A 394 23.20 -21.95 -12.05
N THR A 395 22.11 -21.63 -11.31
CA THR A 395 20.69 -22.18 -11.26
C THR A 395 20.32 -23.70 -11.17
N ILE A 396 19.06 -24.01 -10.70
CA ILE A 396 18.13 -25.20 -10.90
C ILE A 396 17.85 -26.08 -9.64
N HIS A 397 16.71 -26.77 -9.37
CA HIS A 397 15.22 -26.63 -9.56
C HIS A 397 14.45 -27.89 -8.97
N LEU A 398 13.09 -27.89 -8.93
CA LEU A 398 12.10 -29.04 -8.78
C LEU A 398 11.85 -29.68 -7.36
N TYR A 399 10.80 -30.50 -7.06
CA TYR A 399 9.31 -30.54 -7.35
C TYR A 399 8.62 -31.76 -6.62
N ILE A 400 7.32 -32.06 -6.90
CA ILE A 400 6.53 -33.34 -6.66
C ILE A 400 5.92 -33.59 -5.24
N ASN A 401 4.82 -34.34 -5.01
CA ASN A 401 3.43 -34.33 -5.56
C ASN A 401 2.47 -35.38 -4.91
N ARG A 402 1.14 -35.08 -4.86
CA ARG A 402 -0.08 -35.97 -4.84
C ARG A 402 -0.80 -36.25 -3.50
N LEU A 403 -2.15 -36.37 -3.43
CA LEU A 403 -3.25 -35.97 -4.36
C LEU A 403 -4.67 -36.10 -3.74
N LEU A 404 -5.62 -35.20 -4.11
CA LEU A 404 -7.08 -35.43 -4.17
C LEU A 404 -7.77 -34.71 -5.38
N LEU A 405 -8.92 -35.19 -5.87
CA LEU A 405 -9.40 -35.10 -7.27
C LEU A 405 -10.73 -34.20 -7.38
N MET A 406 -10.87 -33.06 -8.09
CA MET A 406 -12.03 -32.11 -8.07
C MET A 406 -12.59 -31.69 -9.45
N ALA A 407 -13.92 -31.59 -9.59
CA ALA A 407 -14.58 -31.18 -10.83
C ALA A 407 -14.61 -29.64 -11.06
N THR A 408 -14.13 -29.18 -12.21
CA THR A 408 -14.18 -27.79 -12.73
C THR A 408 -13.66 -27.73 -14.17
N LEU A 409 -13.85 -26.59 -14.84
CA LEU A 409 -12.88 -26.09 -15.82
C LEU A 409 -12.83 -24.56 -15.69
N GLU A 410 -11.71 -24.06 -15.17
CA GLU A 410 -11.28 -22.66 -15.26
C GLU A 410 -9.76 -22.69 -15.19
N GLN A 411 -9.08 -22.57 -16.34
CA GLN A 411 -7.62 -22.77 -16.47
C GLN A 411 -6.73 -21.88 -15.58
N TYR A 412 -7.33 -20.93 -14.85
CA TYR A 412 -6.68 -19.81 -14.18
C TYR A 412 -6.88 -19.81 -12.66
N LEU A 413 -7.98 -20.37 -12.16
CA LEU A 413 -8.28 -20.44 -10.72
C LEU A 413 -8.34 -21.88 -10.19
N VAL A 414 -8.43 -22.86 -11.10
CA VAL A 414 -8.28 -24.29 -10.80
C VAL A 414 -7.43 -24.95 -11.89
N HIS A 415 -6.13 -25.10 -11.64
CA HIS A 415 -5.20 -25.71 -12.59
C HIS A 415 -5.26 -27.23 -12.51
N PHE A 416 -5.54 -27.87 -13.65
CA PHE A 416 -5.53 -29.32 -13.80
C PHE A 416 -4.12 -29.79 -14.20
N TYR A 417 -3.59 -30.81 -13.51
CA TYR A 417 -2.29 -31.40 -13.83
C TYR A 417 -2.27 -32.91 -13.56
N ASP A 418 -1.19 -33.59 -14.00
CA ASP A 418 -0.96 -35.05 -13.80
C ASP A 418 -2.15 -35.88 -14.36
N ASN A 419 -2.35 -35.83 -15.68
CA ASN A 419 -3.43 -36.50 -16.45
C ASN A 419 -4.86 -36.26 -15.94
N ASN A 420 -5.22 -35.01 -15.62
CA ASN A 420 -6.50 -34.67 -15.01
C ASN A 420 -6.79 -35.56 -13.78
N MET A 421 -5.79 -35.77 -12.93
CA MET A 421 -6.02 -36.28 -11.59
C MET A 421 -5.84 -35.20 -10.52
N LYS A 422 -5.20 -34.06 -10.78
CA LYS A 422 -4.83 -33.09 -9.72
C LYS A 422 -5.35 -31.68 -9.92
N ILE A 423 -5.63 -31.00 -8.80
CA ILE A 423 -5.92 -29.56 -8.73
C ILE A 423 -4.96 -28.76 -7.86
N THR A 424 -4.66 -27.56 -8.35
CA THR A 424 -4.01 -26.41 -7.69
C THR A 424 -4.72 -25.14 -8.17
N GLY A 425 -4.19 -23.94 -7.88
CA GLY A 425 -4.90 -22.68 -8.09
C GLY A 425 -5.73 -22.29 -6.86
N PHE A 426 -6.23 -21.05 -6.83
CA PHE A 426 -6.87 -20.49 -5.64
C PHE A 426 -8.05 -21.32 -5.14
N CYS A 427 -8.99 -21.69 -6.01
CA CYS A 427 -10.16 -22.49 -5.59
C CYS A 427 -9.79 -23.97 -5.38
N GLY A 428 -8.75 -24.46 -6.06
CA GLY A 428 -8.22 -25.81 -5.86
C GLY A 428 -7.58 -26.01 -4.47
N GLU A 429 -6.72 -25.08 -4.02
CA GLU A 429 -6.13 -25.18 -2.68
C GLU A 429 -7.18 -25.10 -1.57
N ILE A 430 -8.21 -24.25 -1.70
CA ILE A 430 -9.35 -24.21 -0.75
C ILE A 430 -9.98 -25.59 -0.60
N TRP A 431 -10.26 -26.28 -1.71
CA TRP A 431 -10.92 -27.58 -1.67
C TRP A 431 -10.03 -28.73 -1.23
N ASN A 432 -8.72 -28.70 -1.54
CA ASN A 432 -7.75 -29.61 -0.92
C ASN A 432 -7.77 -29.46 0.61
N LEU A 433 -7.75 -28.23 1.14
CA LEU A 433 -7.81 -27.95 2.58
C LEU A 433 -9.16 -28.33 3.21
N LEU A 434 -10.28 -28.16 2.50
CA LEU A 434 -11.58 -28.69 2.94
C LEU A 434 -11.54 -30.23 3.03
N SER A 435 -10.90 -30.90 2.07
CA SER A 435 -10.81 -32.37 2.07
C SER A 435 -9.90 -32.95 3.15
N GLU A 436 -8.80 -32.26 3.48
CA GLU A 436 -7.95 -32.58 4.63
C GLU A 436 -8.70 -32.36 5.96
N SER A 437 -9.38 -31.22 6.10
CA SER A 437 -10.03 -30.83 7.36
C SER A 437 -11.37 -31.50 7.65
N LEU A 438 -12.05 -32.01 6.62
CA LEU A 438 -13.29 -32.78 6.72
C LEU A 438 -13.11 -34.28 6.37
N ASN A 439 -11.87 -34.71 6.09
CA ASN A 439 -11.43 -36.09 5.83
C ASN A 439 -12.30 -36.85 4.79
N PHE A 440 -12.37 -36.33 3.56
CA PHE A 440 -13.06 -36.98 2.44
C PHE A 440 -12.17 -37.09 1.20
N THR A 441 -12.42 -38.06 0.31
CA THR A 441 -11.73 -38.19 -0.98
C THR A 441 -12.49 -37.50 -2.10
N LEU A 442 -11.95 -36.38 -2.57
CA LEU A 442 -12.31 -35.67 -3.79
C LEU A 442 -12.19 -36.61 -5.04
N GLN A 443 -13.18 -36.65 -5.97
CA GLN A 443 -13.08 -37.20 -7.36
C GLN A 443 -13.18 -36.10 -8.50
N LEU A 444 -12.17 -35.91 -9.40
CA LEU A 444 -12.18 -34.85 -10.44
C LEU A 444 -13.10 -35.29 -11.59
N VAL A 445 -13.82 -34.33 -12.18
CA VAL A 445 -14.41 -34.44 -13.52
C VAL A 445 -14.14 -33.13 -14.27
N LYS A 446 -13.40 -33.19 -15.38
CA LYS A 446 -13.16 -32.02 -16.23
C LYS A 446 -14.40 -31.78 -17.10
N ALA A 447 -14.92 -30.56 -17.13
CA ALA A 447 -16.05 -30.20 -17.99
C ALA A 447 -15.63 -30.05 -19.47
N ASN A 448 -16.60 -29.75 -20.35
CA ASN A 448 -16.34 -29.51 -21.78
C ASN A 448 -16.38 -28.02 -22.18
N SER A 449 -16.78 -27.13 -21.28
CA SER A 449 -16.93 -25.69 -21.52
C SER A 449 -16.94 -24.91 -20.20
N ASP A 450 -16.36 -23.71 -20.19
CA ASP A 450 -16.35 -22.79 -19.04
C ASP A 450 -17.70 -22.05 -18.86
N ASP A 451 -18.64 -22.19 -19.81
CA ASP A 451 -20.00 -21.64 -19.72
C ASP A 451 -20.65 -22.04 -18.40
N GLN A 452 -21.07 -21.05 -17.60
CA GLN A 452 -21.83 -21.34 -16.38
C GLN A 452 -23.20 -21.94 -16.74
N GLY A 453 -23.78 -21.59 -17.89
CA GLY A 453 -25.04 -22.10 -18.41
C GLY A 453 -26.18 -21.11 -18.19
N VAL A 454 -26.37 -20.19 -19.14
CA VAL A 454 -27.50 -19.23 -19.09
C VAL A 454 -28.82 -19.99 -19.34
N PRO A 455 -29.87 -19.81 -18.51
CA PRO A 455 -31.17 -20.45 -18.75
C PRO A 455 -31.78 -19.96 -20.06
N GLN A 456 -32.41 -20.87 -20.79
CA GLN A 456 -33.15 -20.51 -22.01
C GLN A 456 -34.39 -19.69 -21.65
N LYS A 457 -34.78 -18.73 -22.49
CA LYS A 457 -36.06 -18.05 -22.30
C LYS A 457 -37.21 -19.06 -22.34
N ASP A 458 -38.14 -18.86 -21.42
CA ASP A 458 -39.44 -19.53 -21.31
C ASP A 458 -39.39 -21.05 -21.02
N THR A 459 -38.22 -21.64 -20.82
CA THR A 459 -38.05 -23.04 -20.35
C THR A 459 -36.91 -23.18 -19.34
N LEU A 460 -37.14 -23.94 -18.27
CA LEU A 460 -36.20 -24.16 -17.16
C LEU A 460 -35.10 -25.18 -17.53
N SER A 461 -34.63 -25.13 -18.78
CA SER A 461 -33.74 -26.11 -19.41
C SER A 461 -32.40 -25.48 -19.78
N PHE A 462 -31.32 -26.01 -19.20
CA PHE A 462 -29.95 -25.62 -19.50
C PHE A 462 -29.38 -26.55 -20.60
N LYS A 463 -28.96 -25.98 -21.73
CA LYS A 463 -28.51 -26.76 -22.89
C LYS A 463 -27.04 -27.23 -22.75
N ASN A 464 -26.16 -26.30 -22.38
CA ASN A 464 -24.72 -26.49 -22.18
C ASN A 464 -24.30 -25.89 -20.81
N GLY A 465 -23.05 -26.14 -20.41
CA GLY A 465 -22.39 -25.45 -19.30
C GLY A 465 -22.24 -26.25 -18.00
N LEU A 466 -21.77 -25.56 -16.96
CA LEU A 466 -21.47 -26.11 -15.63
C LEU A 466 -22.72 -26.37 -14.79
N LEU A 467 -23.71 -25.48 -14.81
CA LEU A 467 -24.97 -25.64 -14.06
C LEU A 467 -25.76 -26.91 -14.45
N PRO A 468 -25.90 -27.32 -15.72
CA PRO A 468 -26.57 -28.59 -16.05
C PRO A 468 -25.85 -29.84 -15.49
N ILE A 469 -24.54 -29.82 -15.29
CA ILE A 469 -23.79 -30.95 -14.71
C ILE A 469 -24.19 -31.15 -13.24
N ILE A 470 -24.31 -30.07 -12.46
CA ILE A 470 -24.87 -30.16 -11.09
C ILE A 470 -26.36 -30.51 -11.13
N PHE A 471 -27.14 -29.90 -12.04
CA PHE A 471 -28.60 -30.12 -12.12
C PHE A 471 -28.99 -31.56 -12.46
N ARG A 472 -28.10 -32.31 -13.13
CA ARG A 472 -28.26 -33.75 -13.41
C ARG A 472 -27.65 -34.66 -12.34
N ASN A 473 -27.12 -34.10 -11.25
CA ASN A 473 -26.36 -34.78 -10.20
C ASN A 473 -25.09 -35.52 -10.71
N GLU A 474 -24.53 -35.10 -11.86
CA GLU A 474 -23.30 -35.70 -12.43
C GLU A 474 -22.05 -35.31 -11.61
N THR A 475 -22.11 -34.20 -10.85
CA THR A 475 -21.08 -33.82 -9.87
C THR A 475 -21.70 -33.30 -8.57
N ILE A 476 -20.99 -33.49 -7.44
CA ILE A 476 -21.45 -33.06 -6.10
C ILE A 476 -21.27 -31.55 -5.89
N ALA A 477 -20.15 -31.01 -6.36
CA ALA A 477 -19.81 -29.60 -6.24
C ALA A 477 -18.86 -29.14 -7.36
N ILE A 478 -18.97 -27.86 -7.71
CA ILE A 478 -18.10 -27.13 -8.63
C ILE A 478 -17.36 -26.07 -7.84
N ALA A 479 -16.03 -26.07 -7.94
CA ALA A 479 -15.17 -25.28 -7.05
C ALA A 479 -15.44 -23.78 -7.09
N ARG A 480 -15.85 -23.23 -8.25
CA ARG A 480 -16.17 -21.82 -8.42
C ARG A 480 -17.44 -21.60 -9.23
N LEU A 481 -18.32 -20.77 -8.71
CA LEU A 481 -19.33 -19.99 -9.43
C LEU A 481 -19.20 -18.52 -8.99
N LEU A 482 -19.84 -17.62 -9.74
CA LEU A 482 -19.89 -16.19 -9.46
C LEU A 482 -21.34 -15.79 -9.29
N SER A 483 -21.79 -15.67 -8.04
CA SER A 483 -23.20 -15.56 -7.65
C SER A 483 -23.96 -14.50 -8.45
N PHE A 484 -24.65 -14.94 -9.51
CA PHE A 484 -25.46 -14.11 -10.39
C PHE A 484 -26.95 -14.48 -10.27
N SER A 485 -27.85 -13.53 -10.50
CA SER A 485 -29.29 -13.69 -10.21
C SER A 485 -30.02 -14.89 -10.84
N PRO A 486 -29.74 -15.35 -12.08
CA PRO A 486 -30.47 -16.50 -12.65
C PRO A 486 -29.99 -17.86 -12.11
N GLU A 487 -28.81 -17.94 -11.50
CA GLU A 487 -28.15 -19.20 -11.12
C GLU A 487 -28.78 -19.86 -9.87
N LEU A 488 -29.38 -19.03 -8.99
CA LEU A 488 -30.08 -19.42 -7.76
C LEU A 488 -31.19 -20.46 -7.99
N ILE A 489 -31.72 -20.54 -9.21
CA ILE A 489 -32.78 -21.47 -9.59
C ILE A 489 -32.23 -22.90 -9.76
N ALA A 490 -30.95 -23.06 -10.13
CA ALA A 490 -30.37 -24.35 -10.52
C ALA A 490 -29.63 -25.09 -9.39
N THR A 491 -28.89 -24.38 -8.53
CA THR A 491 -27.96 -25.01 -7.56
C THR A 491 -28.03 -24.35 -6.18
N GLU A 492 -27.35 -24.93 -5.19
CA GLU A 492 -27.13 -24.29 -3.89
C GLU A 492 -25.70 -23.77 -3.77
N PHE A 493 -25.53 -22.50 -3.38
CA PHE A 493 -24.20 -21.94 -3.15
C PHE A 493 -23.67 -22.28 -1.75
N SER A 494 -22.35 -22.42 -1.66
CA SER A 494 -21.61 -22.33 -0.41
C SER A 494 -21.59 -20.90 0.15
N ILE A 495 -21.15 -20.74 1.39
CA ILE A 495 -20.67 -19.46 1.92
C ILE A 495 -19.58 -18.87 0.98
N PRO A 496 -19.61 -17.56 0.67
CA PRO A 496 -18.67 -16.95 -0.26
C PRO A 496 -17.28 -16.81 0.34
N PHE A 497 -16.27 -17.28 -0.41
CA PHE A 497 -14.86 -17.25 -0.03
C PHE A 497 -14.09 -16.11 -0.74
N GLY A 498 -14.78 -15.16 -1.35
CA GLY A 498 -14.17 -13.93 -1.86
C GLY A 498 -15.15 -12.99 -2.56
N THR A 499 -14.74 -11.73 -2.69
CA THR A 499 -15.34 -10.76 -3.61
C THR A 499 -14.52 -10.74 -4.91
N ASN A 500 -15.20 -10.77 -6.05
CA ASN A 500 -14.61 -10.55 -7.36
C ASN A 500 -15.22 -9.29 -8.00
N ARG A 501 -14.46 -8.52 -8.77
CA ARG A 501 -14.92 -7.29 -9.43
C ARG A 501 -14.95 -7.49 -10.93
N ILE A 502 -15.89 -6.87 -11.64
CA ILE A 502 -15.92 -6.86 -13.11
C ILE A 502 -15.37 -5.51 -13.57
N GLN A 503 -14.31 -5.51 -14.38
CA GLN A 503 -13.52 -4.31 -14.70
C GLN A 503 -13.14 -4.24 -16.19
N LEU A 504 -12.81 -3.02 -16.61
CA LEU A 504 -12.30 -2.68 -17.93
C LEU A 504 -10.77 -2.61 -17.88
N TYR A 505 -10.10 -3.25 -18.84
CA TYR A 505 -8.65 -3.25 -18.99
C TYR A 505 -8.24 -2.80 -20.39
N ILE A 506 -7.27 -1.89 -20.49
CA ILE A 506 -6.71 -1.45 -21.77
C ILE A 506 -5.21 -1.67 -21.83
N HIS A 507 -4.67 -1.84 -23.04
CA HIS A 507 -3.23 -1.80 -23.26
C HIS A 507 -2.69 -0.39 -22.93
N ARG A 508 -1.62 -0.35 -22.13
CA ARG A 508 -0.99 0.91 -21.69
C ARG A 508 -0.02 1.42 -22.75
N GLU A 509 -0.53 2.19 -23.71
CA GLU A 509 0.31 3.00 -24.60
C GLU A 509 1.01 4.11 -23.80
N THR A 510 2.35 4.10 -23.75
CA THR A 510 3.15 5.17 -23.15
C THR A 510 3.33 6.31 -24.16
N ILE A 511 2.60 7.40 -23.97
CA ILE A 511 2.70 8.60 -24.81
C ILE A 511 3.73 9.55 -24.21
N TYR A 512 4.78 9.85 -24.95
CA TYR A 512 5.79 10.85 -24.56
C TYR A 512 5.40 12.25 -25.06
N ASP A 513 5.60 13.27 -24.23
CA ASP A 513 5.25 14.66 -24.55
C ASP A 513 6.33 15.28 -25.45
N ASN A 514 6.24 15.07 -26.77
CA ASN A 514 7.23 15.59 -27.73
C ASN A 514 7.42 17.13 -27.71
N ILE A 515 6.55 17.89 -27.02
CA ILE A 515 6.65 19.35 -26.89
C ILE A 515 7.37 19.75 -25.58
N TRP A 516 7.92 18.79 -24.83
CA TRP A 516 8.57 18.99 -23.53
C TRP A 516 9.62 20.13 -23.54
N MET A 517 10.41 20.26 -24.62
CA MET A 517 11.43 21.32 -24.79
C MET A 517 10.91 22.74 -24.57
N VAL A 518 9.70 23.04 -25.04
CA VAL A 518 9.08 24.38 -24.90
C VAL A 518 8.50 24.59 -23.50
N LYS A 519 8.22 23.49 -22.78
CA LYS A 519 7.58 23.47 -21.46
C LYS A 519 8.56 23.55 -20.29
N ILE A 520 9.87 23.33 -20.51
CA ILE A 520 10.95 23.36 -19.49
C ILE A 520 10.87 24.64 -18.64
N PHE A 521 10.80 25.79 -19.29
CA PHE A 521 10.68 27.09 -18.64
C PHE A 521 9.49 27.85 -19.19
N SER A 522 8.74 28.52 -18.32
CA SER A 522 7.67 29.42 -18.75
C SER A 522 8.23 30.53 -19.64
N TRP A 523 7.44 31.02 -20.60
CA TRP A 523 7.82 32.12 -21.51
C TRP A 523 8.44 33.33 -20.78
N LYS A 524 7.90 33.68 -19.60
CA LYS A 524 8.41 34.77 -18.75
C LYS A 524 9.87 34.57 -18.34
N ILE A 525 10.28 33.32 -18.05
CA ILE A 525 11.66 32.98 -17.64
C ILE A 525 12.60 33.10 -18.85
N TRP A 526 12.20 32.63 -20.04
CA TRP A 526 12.98 32.81 -21.26
C TRP A 526 13.24 34.30 -21.57
N CYS A 527 12.23 35.17 -21.41
CA CYS A 527 12.40 36.62 -21.55
C CYS A 527 13.40 37.20 -20.53
N VAL A 528 13.37 36.74 -19.27
CA VAL A 528 14.33 37.17 -18.24
C VAL A 528 15.76 36.71 -18.54
N ILE A 529 15.95 35.46 -18.98
CA ILE A 529 17.28 34.95 -19.37
C ILE A 529 17.86 35.78 -20.54
N LEU A 530 17.05 36.03 -21.57
CA LEU A 530 17.46 36.85 -22.72
C LEU A 530 17.82 38.29 -22.29
N SER A 531 16.97 38.90 -21.46
CA SER A 531 17.20 40.26 -20.94
C SER A 531 18.49 40.35 -20.11
N MET A 532 18.76 39.37 -19.24
CA MET A 532 19.98 39.34 -18.42
C MET A 532 21.23 39.09 -19.27
N CYS A 533 21.17 38.22 -20.29
CA CYS A 533 22.28 38.06 -21.23
C CYS A 533 22.61 39.35 -22.00
N LEU A 534 21.59 40.07 -22.48
CA LEU A 534 21.79 41.36 -23.16
C LEU A 534 22.36 42.42 -22.21
N LEU A 535 21.86 42.49 -20.97
CA LEU A 535 22.36 43.41 -19.94
C LEU A 535 23.83 43.11 -19.58
N LEU A 536 24.18 41.84 -19.35
CA LEU A 536 25.56 41.42 -19.10
C LEU A 536 26.49 41.70 -20.31
N SER A 537 25.95 41.69 -21.54
CA SER A 537 26.71 42.02 -22.77
C SER A 537 26.94 43.51 -22.91
N LEU A 538 25.97 44.33 -22.50
CA LEU A 538 26.14 45.77 -22.38
C LEU A 538 27.16 46.11 -21.29
N CYS A 539 27.15 45.41 -20.14
CA CYS A 539 28.13 45.60 -19.08
C CYS A 539 29.56 45.20 -19.50
N THR A 540 29.77 44.05 -20.15
CA THR A 540 31.11 43.69 -20.66
C THR A 540 31.60 44.75 -21.67
N PHE A 541 30.73 45.18 -22.59
CA PHE A 541 31.05 46.21 -23.59
C PHE A 541 31.41 47.56 -22.97
N LEU A 542 30.61 48.06 -22.02
CA LEU A 542 30.87 49.33 -21.33
C LEU A 542 32.18 49.30 -20.53
N THR A 543 32.45 48.21 -19.79
CA THR A 543 33.71 48.08 -19.03
C THR A 543 34.94 48.05 -19.94
N GLN A 544 34.88 47.35 -21.08
CA GLN A 544 35.98 47.33 -22.04
C GLN A 544 36.14 48.69 -22.75
N SER A 545 35.03 49.38 -23.05
CA SER A 545 35.04 50.71 -23.68
C SER A 545 35.73 51.76 -22.81
N ILE A 546 35.42 51.80 -21.51
CA ILE A 546 36.06 52.71 -20.54
C ILE A 546 37.56 52.41 -20.41
N LEU A 547 37.94 51.13 -20.46
CA LEU A 547 39.35 50.71 -20.34
C LEU A 547 40.16 51.08 -21.60
N ILE A 548 39.58 50.91 -22.80
CA ILE A 548 40.17 51.36 -24.07
C ILE A 548 40.23 52.89 -24.16
N GLN A 549 39.31 53.62 -23.51
CA GLN A 549 39.39 55.09 -23.44
C GLN A 549 40.60 55.61 -22.63
N ASN A 550 41.23 54.75 -21.81
CA ASN A 550 42.44 55.07 -21.05
C ASN A 550 43.75 54.54 -21.68
N GLU A 551 43.69 53.66 -22.68
CA GLU A 551 44.86 53.19 -23.44
C GLU A 551 44.72 53.55 -24.92
N ASP A 552 45.56 54.46 -25.42
CA ASP A 552 45.54 55.06 -26.77
C ASP A 552 45.81 54.06 -27.93
N LYS A 553 44.89 53.11 -28.14
CA LYS A 553 44.97 52.05 -29.16
C LYS A 553 43.63 51.88 -29.87
N ARG A 554 43.56 52.37 -31.11
CA ARG A 554 42.39 52.29 -31.99
C ARG A 554 42.02 50.84 -32.36
N LYS A 555 41.20 50.18 -31.53
CA LYS A 555 40.43 48.97 -31.88
C LYS A 555 38.96 49.19 -31.56
N ASN A 556 38.14 49.38 -32.59
CA ASN A 556 36.69 49.44 -32.46
C ASN A 556 36.14 48.02 -32.25
N ILE A 557 35.93 47.61 -30.99
CA ILE A 557 35.25 46.35 -30.66
C ILE A 557 33.74 46.56 -30.83
N SER A 558 33.02 45.60 -31.43
CA SER A 558 31.57 45.70 -31.61
C SER A 558 30.78 45.14 -30.41
N LEU A 559 29.61 45.72 -30.12
CA LEU A 559 28.69 45.16 -29.13
C LEU A 559 28.23 43.73 -29.51
N SER A 560 28.17 43.42 -30.81
CA SER A 560 27.89 42.07 -31.33
C SER A 560 28.90 41.03 -30.85
N GLU A 561 30.20 41.33 -30.82
CA GLU A 561 31.23 40.43 -30.29
C GLU A 561 31.00 40.09 -28.82
N HIS A 562 30.61 41.09 -28.02
CA HIS A 562 30.28 40.90 -26.59
C HIS A 562 29.00 40.06 -26.39
N VAL A 563 27.99 40.23 -27.26
CA VAL A 563 26.78 39.39 -27.26
C VAL A 563 27.09 37.94 -27.64
N PHE A 564 27.89 37.71 -28.70
CA PHE A 564 28.29 36.36 -29.10
C PHE A 564 29.18 35.68 -28.05
N TYR A 565 30.10 36.41 -27.42
CA TYR A 565 30.93 35.88 -26.32
C TYR A 565 30.08 35.44 -25.12
N ASN A 566 29.15 36.29 -24.66
CA ASN A 566 28.27 35.95 -23.54
C ASN A 566 27.29 34.82 -23.88
N PHE A 567 26.80 34.74 -25.14
CA PHE A 567 25.98 33.63 -25.62
C PHE A 567 26.80 32.32 -25.68
N GLY A 568 28.04 32.37 -26.14
CA GLY A 568 28.96 31.22 -26.11
C GLY A 568 29.20 30.70 -24.69
N ASN A 569 29.38 31.59 -23.71
CA ASN A 569 29.47 31.23 -22.30
C ASN A 569 28.17 30.57 -21.78
N LEU A 570 26.99 31.08 -22.16
CA LEU A 570 25.70 30.46 -21.81
C LEU A 570 25.55 29.05 -22.39
N CYS A 571 26.02 28.84 -23.62
CA CYS A 571 26.06 27.54 -24.29
C CYS A 571 27.19 26.61 -23.78
N ASN A 572 27.96 27.03 -22.77
CA ASN A 572 29.14 26.33 -22.23
C ASN A 572 30.23 26.05 -23.29
N GLN A 573 30.34 26.94 -24.30
CA GLN A 573 31.31 26.94 -25.39
C GLN A 573 32.21 28.19 -25.30
N GLY A 574 32.50 28.63 -24.08
CA GLY A 574 33.24 29.85 -23.80
C GLY A 574 34.73 29.78 -24.18
N TYR A 575 35.19 30.72 -24.99
CA TYR A 575 36.61 31.02 -25.21
C TYR A 575 36.85 32.49 -24.94
N ILE A 576 37.91 32.82 -24.18
CA ILE A 576 38.31 34.20 -23.87
C ILE A 576 39.04 34.78 -25.10
N PRO A 577 38.47 35.77 -25.81
CA PRO A 577 39.08 36.28 -27.04
C PRO A 577 40.28 37.19 -26.74
N GLN A 578 41.29 37.16 -27.60
CA GLN A 578 42.56 37.88 -27.39
C GLN A 578 42.46 39.41 -27.56
N TYR A 579 41.36 39.94 -28.10
CA TYR A 579 41.05 41.38 -28.08
C TYR A 579 40.47 41.87 -26.74
N LEU A 580 40.16 40.92 -25.86
CA LEU A 580 39.39 41.10 -24.63
C LEU A 580 40.32 40.92 -23.41
N ASP A 581 41.57 41.34 -23.52
CA ASP A 581 42.54 41.34 -22.43
C ASP A 581 42.28 42.52 -21.46
N GLY A 582 42.71 42.39 -20.20
CA GLY A 582 42.59 43.45 -19.17
C GLY A 582 41.23 43.61 -18.45
N LYS A 583 40.26 42.72 -18.66
CA LYS A 583 38.87 42.86 -18.17
C LYS A 583 38.68 42.98 -16.64
N SER A 584 37.48 43.42 -16.26
CA SER A 584 36.91 43.17 -14.93
C SER A 584 36.65 41.67 -14.69
N ARG A 585 37.60 41.00 -14.01
CA ARG A 585 37.51 39.60 -13.58
C ARG A 585 36.25 39.31 -12.75
N ILE A 586 35.77 40.28 -11.98
CA ILE A 586 34.54 40.17 -11.17
C ILE A 586 33.32 39.95 -12.07
N LEU A 587 33.26 40.67 -13.20
CA LEU A 587 32.16 40.55 -14.15
C LEU A 587 32.17 39.18 -14.84
N GLU A 588 33.34 38.66 -15.22
CA GLU A 588 33.49 37.30 -15.78
C GLU A 588 33.07 36.21 -14.78
N VAL A 589 33.46 36.33 -13.51
CA VAL A 589 33.03 35.39 -12.46
C VAL A 589 31.51 35.44 -12.28
N SER A 590 30.90 36.63 -12.30
CA SER A 590 29.43 36.78 -12.20
C SER A 590 28.70 36.17 -13.40
N LEU A 591 29.25 36.33 -14.61
CA LEU A 591 28.73 35.74 -15.84
C LEU A 591 28.84 34.21 -15.81
N GLY A 592 30.00 33.68 -15.39
CA GLY A 592 30.20 32.24 -15.22
C GLY A 592 29.20 31.63 -14.24
N LEU A 593 29.03 32.24 -13.07
CA LEU A 593 28.03 31.81 -12.07
C LEU A 593 26.59 31.85 -12.60
N PHE A 594 26.22 32.90 -13.34
CA PHE A 594 24.92 32.98 -14.00
C PHE A 594 24.72 31.86 -15.02
N CYS A 595 25.66 31.68 -15.96
CA CYS A 595 25.59 30.65 -16.99
C CYS A 595 25.54 29.24 -16.38
N SER A 596 26.37 28.93 -15.38
CA SER A 596 26.35 27.62 -14.69
C SER A 596 25.03 27.38 -13.95
N THR A 597 24.43 28.40 -13.33
CA THR A 597 23.14 28.28 -12.62
C THR A 597 21.98 28.02 -13.58
N ILE A 598 21.93 28.72 -14.71
CA ILE A 598 20.95 28.45 -15.77
C ILE A 598 21.16 27.05 -16.36
N TYR A 599 22.40 26.64 -16.63
CA TYR A 599 22.70 25.31 -17.17
C TYR A 599 22.29 24.18 -16.22
N MET A 600 22.61 24.27 -14.92
CA MET A 600 22.21 23.25 -13.95
C MET A 600 20.68 23.21 -13.73
N SER A 601 20.00 24.36 -13.67
CA SER A 601 18.53 24.38 -13.53
C SER A 601 17.83 23.80 -14.77
N PHE A 602 18.33 24.08 -15.97
CA PHE A 602 17.88 23.46 -17.21
C PHE A 602 18.06 21.94 -17.17
N GLY A 603 19.25 21.45 -16.78
CA GLY A 603 19.55 20.01 -16.66
C GLY A 603 18.67 19.27 -15.66
N ALA A 604 18.35 19.89 -14.52
CA ALA A 604 17.45 19.31 -13.53
C ALA A 604 16.00 19.19 -14.04
N VAL A 605 15.47 20.23 -14.68
CA VAL A 605 14.09 20.23 -15.21
C VAL A 605 13.98 19.31 -16.44
N LEU A 606 15.00 19.28 -17.30
CA LEU A 606 15.18 18.30 -18.38
C LEU A 606 15.01 16.87 -17.86
N PHE A 607 15.73 16.49 -16.79
CA PHE A 607 15.65 15.15 -16.22
C PHE A 607 14.26 14.83 -15.64
N ILE A 608 13.61 15.80 -14.98
CA ILE A 608 12.23 15.65 -14.49
C ILE A 608 11.26 15.40 -15.66
N HIS A 609 11.38 16.12 -16.78
CA HIS A 609 10.52 15.89 -17.93
C HIS A 609 10.79 14.56 -18.66
N LEU A 610 12.05 14.14 -18.79
CA LEU A 610 12.41 12.85 -19.42
C LEU A 610 12.00 11.64 -18.57
N SER A 611 12.06 11.75 -17.24
CA SER A 611 11.66 10.68 -16.31
C SER A 611 10.14 10.55 -16.13
N LYS A 612 9.35 11.58 -16.48
CA LYS A 612 7.91 11.63 -16.19
C LYS A 612 7.08 10.87 -17.24
N ILE A 613 6.94 9.57 -17.06
CA ILE A 613 5.98 8.74 -17.81
C ILE A 613 4.55 9.10 -17.39
N VAL A 614 3.85 9.92 -18.17
CA VAL A 614 2.44 10.26 -17.95
C VAL A 614 1.55 9.24 -18.67
N PHE A 615 0.55 8.72 -17.95
CA PHE A 615 -0.56 7.97 -18.54
C PHE A 615 -1.87 8.62 -18.11
N VAL A 616 -2.62 9.13 -19.08
CA VAL A 616 -3.99 9.65 -18.88
C VAL A 616 -4.95 8.62 -19.47
N PRO A 617 -5.89 8.05 -18.69
CA PRO A 617 -6.86 7.11 -19.24
C PRO A 617 -7.82 7.85 -20.21
N PRO A 618 -8.25 7.21 -21.31
CA PRO A 618 -9.13 7.84 -22.31
C PRO A 618 -10.62 7.86 -21.91
N PHE A 619 -10.99 7.24 -20.79
CA PHE A 619 -12.33 7.19 -20.21
C PHE A 619 -12.24 6.78 -18.73
N ASP A 620 -13.26 7.08 -17.92
CA ASP A 620 -13.25 6.78 -16.47
C ASP A 620 -14.33 5.74 -16.05
N ASN A 621 -15.31 5.45 -16.91
CA ASN A 621 -16.39 4.50 -16.64
C ASN A 621 -16.98 3.94 -17.94
N PHE A 622 -17.70 2.79 -17.86
CA PHE A 622 -18.26 2.11 -19.04
C PHE A 622 -19.16 3.03 -19.89
N THR A 623 -19.95 3.91 -19.26
CA THR A 623 -20.74 4.93 -19.94
C THR A 623 -19.86 5.85 -20.79
N THR A 624 -18.83 6.45 -20.21
CA THR A 624 -17.87 7.33 -20.92
C THR A 624 -17.07 6.60 -22.00
N LEU A 625 -16.78 5.30 -21.83
CA LEU A 625 -16.17 4.45 -22.85
C LEU A 625 -17.07 4.36 -24.11
N VAL A 626 -18.38 4.16 -23.93
CA VAL A 626 -19.33 4.08 -25.05
C VAL A 626 -19.57 5.47 -25.67
N THR A 627 -19.77 6.53 -24.87
CA THR A 627 -20.12 7.86 -25.40
C THR A 627 -18.94 8.63 -25.97
N ASN A 628 -17.79 8.65 -25.29
CA ASN A 628 -16.70 9.61 -25.58
C ASN A 628 -15.59 9.00 -26.47
N THR A 629 -15.62 7.69 -26.71
CA THR A 629 -14.51 6.99 -27.38
C THR A 629 -14.97 6.03 -28.48
N LYS A 630 -14.03 5.65 -29.35
CA LYS A 630 -14.24 4.70 -30.46
C LYS A 630 -13.70 3.28 -30.18
N TYR A 631 -13.39 2.94 -28.93
CA TYR A 631 -12.84 1.61 -28.61
C TYR A 631 -13.90 0.51 -28.79
N ASN A 632 -13.47 -0.63 -29.33
CA ASN A 632 -14.24 -1.88 -29.33
C ASN A 632 -14.09 -2.59 -27.98
N ILE A 633 -15.10 -3.32 -27.54
CA ILE A 633 -15.17 -3.98 -26.23
C ILE A 633 -15.11 -5.48 -26.47
N ILE A 634 -14.11 -6.15 -25.89
CA ILE A 634 -13.90 -7.59 -26.06
C ILE A 634 -14.10 -8.34 -24.74
N GLY A 635 -14.95 -9.36 -24.76
CA GLY A 635 -15.16 -10.30 -23.66
C GLY A 635 -14.76 -11.71 -24.07
N LEU A 636 -14.52 -12.59 -23.09
CA LEU A 636 -14.35 -14.02 -23.36
C LEU A 636 -15.73 -14.64 -23.66
N LYS A 637 -15.84 -15.44 -24.73
CA LYS A 637 -17.01 -16.27 -25.03
C LYS A 637 -17.25 -17.26 -23.87
N ASP A 638 -18.47 -17.72 -23.70
CA ASP A 638 -18.82 -18.74 -22.69
C ASP A 638 -18.46 -18.30 -21.25
N SER A 639 -18.54 -16.99 -20.97
CA SER A 639 -18.15 -16.40 -19.68
C SER A 639 -19.15 -15.35 -19.16
N THR A 640 -18.94 -14.87 -17.93
CA THR A 640 -19.72 -13.76 -17.35
C THR A 640 -19.78 -12.50 -18.23
N ALA A 641 -18.76 -12.23 -19.06
CA ALA A 641 -18.79 -11.12 -20.01
C ALA A 641 -19.88 -11.33 -21.08
N GLU A 642 -19.99 -12.54 -21.64
CA GLU A 642 -21.03 -12.89 -22.60
C GLU A 642 -22.43 -12.89 -21.94
N ALA A 643 -22.55 -13.38 -20.71
CA ALA A 643 -23.80 -13.34 -19.97
C ALA A 643 -24.30 -11.89 -19.77
N ILE A 644 -23.40 -10.95 -19.47
CA ILE A 644 -23.73 -9.53 -19.34
C ILE A 644 -24.04 -8.89 -20.70
N PHE A 645 -23.32 -9.22 -21.79
CA PHE A 645 -23.62 -8.71 -23.14
C PHE A 645 -24.98 -9.19 -23.71
N LYS A 646 -25.57 -10.23 -23.10
CA LYS A 646 -26.93 -10.71 -23.39
C LYS A 646 -28.02 -9.88 -22.70
N ILE A 647 -27.70 -9.11 -21.65
CA ILE A 647 -28.63 -8.18 -20.99
C ILE A 647 -28.93 -7.01 -21.92
N ASN A 648 -30.20 -6.59 -22.00
CA ASN A 648 -30.67 -5.49 -22.85
C ASN A 648 -30.88 -4.20 -22.01
N GLU A 649 -29.86 -3.81 -21.26
CA GLU A 649 -29.83 -2.56 -20.47
C GLU A 649 -28.75 -1.64 -21.02
N ASP A 650 -28.96 -0.32 -20.95
CA ASP A 650 -27.91 0.64 -21.26
C ASP A 650 -26.88 0.69 -20.12
N PRO A 651 -25.56 0.82 -20.42
CA PRO A 651 -24.96 1.16 -21.72
C PRO A 651 -24.66 -0.02 -22.67
N PHE A 652 -24.99 -1.27 -22.32
CA PHE A 652 -24.70 -2.43 -23.18
C PHE A 652 -25.58 -2.47 -24.43
N LEU A 653 -26.85 -2.07 -24.32
CA LEU A 653 -27.76 -1.95 -25.45
C LEU A 653 -27.22 -0.96 -26.50
N GLN A 654 -26.78 0.24 -26.10
CA GLN A 654 -26.09 1.19 -26.97
C GLN A 654 -24.82 0.58 -27.63
N ALA A 655 -23.93 -0.08 -26.86
CA ALA A 655 -22.72 -0.71 -27.40
C ALA A 655 -23.02 -1.84 -28.42
N LYS A 656 -24.12 -2.56 -28.21
CA LYS A 656 -24.64 -3.64 -29.07
C LYS A 656 -25.23 -3.10 -30.37
N GLN A 657 -26.00 -2.00 -30.32
CA GLN A 657 -26.49 -1.27 -31.50
C GLN A 657 -25.32 -0.74 -32.36
N MET A 658 -24.27 -0.21 -31.72
CA MET A 658 -23.04 0.24 -32.39
C MET A 658 -22.16 -0.92 -32.92
N LYS A 659 -22.53 -2.18 -32.68
CA LYS A 659 -21.73 -3.40 -33.01
C LYS A 659 -20.31 -3.40 -32.42
N ARG A 660 -20.08 -2.70 -31.30
CA ARG A 660 -18.77 -2.57 -30.63
C ARG A 660 -18.45 -3.72 -29.68
N LEU A 661 -19.39 -4.62 -29.40
CA LEU A 661 -19.20 -5.79 -28.56
C LEU A 661 -18.65 -6.97 -29.39
N MET A 662 -17.49 -7.50 -29.00
CA MET A 662 -16.87 -8.70 -29.59
C MET A 662 -16.68 -9.78 -28.53
N LEU A 663 -16.79 -11.05 -28.94
CA LEU A 663 -16.45 -12.22 -28.12
C LEU A 663 -15.18 -12.91 -28.66
N ALA A 664 -14.32 -13.36 -27.76
CA ALA A 664 -13.10 -14.11 -28.07
C ALA A 664 -13.26 -15.60 -27.74
N SER A 665 -12.73 -16.47 -28.60
CA SER A 665 -12.68 -17.93 -28.42
C SER A 665 -11.81 -18.37 -27.24
N THR A 666 -10.70 -17.67 -27.00
CA THR A 666 -9.76 -17.98 -25.92
C THR A 666 -9.29 -16.70 -25.23
N PHE A 667 -8.76 -16.84 -24.02
CA PHE A 667 -8.10 -15.75 -23.29
C PHE A 667 -6.89 -15.20 -24.06
N GLU A 668 -6.14 -16.09 -24.74
CA GLU A 668 -4.99 -15.69 -25.55
C GLU A 668 -5.45 -14.87 -26.77
N ASP A 669 -6.51 -15.29 -27.49
CA ASP A 669 -7.09 -14.49 -28.59
C ASP A 669 -7.55 -13.11 -28.12
N MET A 670 -8.16 -13.05 -26.93
CA MET A 670 -8.64 -11.81 -26.31
C MET A 670 -7.49 -10.85 -26.02
N HIS A 671 -6.45 -11.32 -25.34
CA HIS A 671 -5.26 -10.54 -25.04
C HIS A 671 -4.48 -10.18 -26.32
N LYS A 672 -4.35 -11.11 -27.27
CA LYS A 672 -3.66 -10.89 -28.56
C LYS A 672 -4.32 -9.79 -29.40
N LYS A 673 -5.65 -9.73 -29.44
CA LYS A 673 -6.39 -8.63 -30.08
C LYS A 673 -6.17 -7.30 -29.35
N ALA A 674 -6.23 -7.28 -28.02
CA ALA A 674 -6.04 -6.07 -27.23
C ALA A 674 -4.59 -5.52 -27.24
N CYS A 675 -3.59 -6.41 -27.34
CA CYS A 675 -2.17 -6.06 -27.31
C CYS A 675 -1.57 -5.73 -28.69
N PHE A 676 -2.04 -6.37 -29.77
CA PHE A 676 -1.36 -6.32 -31.08
C PHE A 676 -2.21 -5.78 -32.24
N SER A 677 -3.47 -5.39 -32.00
CA SER A 677 -4.27 -4.70 -33.03
C SER A 677 -3.74 -3.29 -33.29
N LYS A 678 -3.37 -3.00 -34.54
CA LYS A 678 -2.89 -1.68 -34.97
C LYS A 678 -4.00 -0.75 -35.49
N ASN A 679 -5.11 -1.31 -35.98
CA ASN A 679 -6.15 -0.55 -36.67
C ASN A 679 -7.36 -0.22 -35.76
N GLU A 680 -7.69 -1.12 -34.84
CA GLU A 680 -8.79 -0.95 -33.87
C GLU A 680 -8.25 -1.03 -32.45
N LYS A 681 -8.68 -0.11 -31.56
CA LYS A 681 -8.34 -0.18 -30.14
C LYS A 681 -9.40 -0.97 -29.38
N TYR A 682 -8.97 -1.92 -28.55
CA TYR A 682 -9.87 -2.78 -27.77
C TYR A 682 -9.76 -2.53 -26.26
N VAL A 683 -10.88 -2.67 -25.55
CA VAL A 683 -10.96 -2.76 -24.08
C VAL A 683 -11.40 -4.17 -23.71
N ILE A 684 -10.62 -4.85 -22.87
CA ILE A 684 -11.01 -6.15 -22.31
C ILE A 684 -12.00 -5.92 -21.16
N PHE A 685 -13.16 -6.56 -21.23
CA PHE A 685 -14.15 -6.60 -20.16
C PHE A 685 -14.10 -7.99 -19.49
N GLN A 686 -13.51 -8.05 -18.29
CA GLN A 686 -13.29 -9.31 -17.57
C GLN A 686 -13.30 -9.14 -16.04
N THR A 687 -13.16 -10.23 -15.30
CA THR A 687 -13.15 -10.19 -13.83
C THR A 687 -11.74 -9.99 -13.25
N GLU A 688 -11.66 -9.30 -12.11
CA GLU A 688 -10.42 -8.99 -11.41
C GLU A 688 -9.64 -10.25 -11.02
N ALA A 689 -10.32 -11.29 -10.52
CA ALA A 689 -9.68 -12.56 -10.18
C ALA A 689 -9.09 -13.28 -11.42
N MET A 690 -9.75 -13.14 -12.57
CA MET A 690 -9.30 -13.71 -13.86
C MET A 690 -8.08 -12.95 -14.40
N TYR A 691 -8.08 -11.62 -14.32
CA TYR A 691 -6.88 -10.82 -14.62
C TYR A 691 -5.72 -11.16 -13.67
N LYS A 692 -5.98 -11.23 -12.36
CA LYS A 692 -4.95 -11.40 -11.32
C LYS A 692 -4.30 -12.78 -11.28
N ALA A 693 -5.07 -13.84 -11.55
CA ALA A 693 -4.54 -15.20 -11.48
C ALA A 693 -3.68 -15.57 -12.71
N VAL A 694 -3.87 -14.88 -13.83
CA VAL A 694 -3.11 -15.12 -15.08
C VAL A 694 -2.00 -14.11 -15.29
N GLY A 695 -2.23 -12.85 -14.91
CA GLY A 695 -1.33 -11.74 -15.17
C GLY A 695 -1.26 -11.34 -16.64
N ASN A 696 -0.25 -10.53 -16.96
CA ASN A 696 -0.03 -9.99 -18.30
C ASN A 696 0.75 -10.98 -19.18
N ILE A 697 0.07 -11.92 -19.85
CA ILE A 697 0.72 -12.89 -20.77
C ILE A 697 1.46 -12.17 -21.93
N MET A 698 0.79 -11.18 -22.55
CA MET A 698 1.18 -10.65 -23.87
C MET A 698 1.64 -9.19 -23.86
N CYS A 699 1.04 -8.33 -23.03
CA CYS A 699 1.41 -6.92 -22.92
C CYS A 699 0.95 -6.34 -21.57
N HIS A 700 1.49 -5.18 -21.20
CA HIS A 700 1.04 -4.45 -20.02
C HIS A 700 -0.40 -3.93 -20.22
N LEU A 701 -1.34 -4.49 -19.46
CA LEU A 701 -2.70 -3.98 -19.31
C LEU A 701 -2.82 -3.14 -18.03
N THR A 702 -3.59 -2.06 -18.11
CA THR A 702 -4.02 -1.24 -16.97
C THR A 702 -5.52 -1.39 -16.75
N ASN A 703 -5.97 -1.56 -15.51
CA ASN A 703 -7.37 -1.38 -15.17
C ASN A 703 -7.75 0.09 -15.31
N VAL A 704 -8.94 0.37 -15.84
CA VAL A 704 -9.46 1.73 -16.04
C VAL A 704 -10.85 1.84 -15.45
N GLY A 705 -11.05 2.88 -14.62
CA GLY A 705 -12.34 3.22 -14.06
C GLY A 705 -12.81 2.40 -12.86
N GLU A 706 -14.05 2.67 -12.44
CA GLU A 706 -14.70 1.94 -11.36
C GLU A 706 -15.16 0.54 -11.83
N PRO A 707 -15.26 -0.45 -10.92
CA PRO A 707 -15.76 -1.78 -11.27
C PRO A 707 -17.26 -1.74 -11.58
N TYR A 708 -17.64 -2.23 -12.76
CA TYR A 708 -19.04 -2.32 -13.21
C TYR A 708 -19.94 -3.07 -12.20
N ALA A 709 -19.42 -4.17 -11.65
CA ALA A 709 -20.12 -4.94 -10.63
C ALA A 709 -19.13 -5.53 -9.61
N LYS A 710 -19.63 -5.76 -8.40
CA LYS A 710 -18.97 -6.54 -7.33
C LYS A 710 -19.79 -7.80 -7.13
N VAL A 711 -19.23 -8.96 -7.41
CA VAL A 711 -19.92 -10.27 -7.34
C VAL A 711 -19.25 -11.17 -6.31
N TRP A 712 -20.03 -12.03 -5.68
CA TRP A 712 -19.52 -12.98 -4.68
C TRP A 712 -19.03 -14.25 -5.35
N MET A 713 -17.90 -14.76 -4.86
CA MET A 713 -17.26 -15.97 -5.36
C MET A 713 -17.56 -17.12 -4.38
N THR A 714 -18.30 -18.10 -4.87
CA THR A 714 -18.88 -19.22 -4.12
C THR A 714 -18.51 -20.54 -4.80
N SER A 715 -18.74 -21.68 -4.15
CA SER A 715 -18.79 -22.97 -4.83
C SER A 715 -20.24 -23.32 -5.11
N GLY A 716 -20.51 -23.89 -6.30
CA GLY A 716 -21.80 -24.51 -6.59
C GLY A 716 -21.87 -25.88 -5.95
N ILE A 717 -22.96 -26.20 -5.27
CA ILE A 717 -23.21 -27.49 -4.61
C ILE A 717 -24.56 -28.01 -5.09
N VAL A 718 -24.67 -29.34 -5.26
CA VAL A 718 -25.92 -29.99 -5.64
C VAL A 718 -27.02 -29.72 -4.60
N LYS A 719 -28.26 -29.49 -5.07
CA LYS A 719 -29.39 -29.17 -4.18
C LYS A 719 -29.65 -30.31 -3.19
N ASN A 720 -30.05 -29.96 -1.97
CA ASN A 720 -30.29 -30.89 -0.87
C ASN A 720 -29.05 -31.71 -0.45
N PHE A 721 -27.82 -31.27 -0.77
CA PHE A 721 -26.61 -32.01 -0.39
C PHE A 721 -26.45 -32.10 1.13
N LYS A 722 -26.60 -33.32 1.67
CA LYS A 722 -26.59 -33.64 3.11
C LYS A 722 -25.43 -33.03 3.90
N TYR A 723 -24.25 -32.88 3.29
CA TYR A 723 -23.05 -32.38 3.96
C TYR A 723 -22.69 -30.92 3.60
N LYS A 724 -23.58 -30.18 2.92
CA LYS A 724 -23.38 -28.76 2.58
C LYS A 724 -22.96 -27.94 3.81
N ARG A 725 -23.69 -28.08 4.92
CA ARG A 725 -23.40 -27.39 6.18
C ARG A 725 -21.99 -27.68 6.72
N SER A 726 -21.44 -28.86 6.45
CA SER A 726 -20.06 -29.20 6.82
C SER A 726 -19.03 -28.45 5.96
N ILE A 727 -19.30 -28.32 4.66
CA ILE A 727 -18.49 -27.51 3.73
C ILE A 727 -18.52 -26.04 4.13
N ASP A 728 -19.72 -25.48 4.40
CA ASP A 728 -19.90 -24.10 4.84
C ASP A 728 -19.14 -23.79 6.14
N LEU A 729 -19.23 -24.68 7.14
CA LEU A 729 -18.44 -24.57 8.39
C LEU A 729 -16.93 -24.73 8.14
N GLY A 730 -16.53 -25.55 7.17
CA GLY A 730 -15.13 -25.66 6.74
C GLY A 730 -14.60 -24.36 6.14
N ILE A 731 -15.37 -23.73 5.25
CA ILE A 731 -15.03 -22.44 4.63
C ILE A 731 -14.93 -21.34 5.70
N LEU A 732 -15.90 -21.25 6.61
CA LEU A 732 -15.85 -20.32 7.74
C LEU A 732 -14.59 -20.53 8.59
N LYS A 733 -14.23 -21.77 8.91
CA LYS A 733 -13.01 -22.07 9.68
C LYS A 733 -11.73 -21.66 8.93
N LEU A 734 -11.69 -21.78 7.60
CA LEU A 734 -10.58 -21.28 6.76
C LEU A 734 -10.53 -19.73 6.72
N MET A 735 -11.66 -19.05 6.92
CA MET A 735 -11.75 -17.60 7.08
C MET A 735 -11.29 -17.15 8.49
N GLU A 736 -11.81 -17.77 9.55
CA GLU A 736 -11.50 -17.48 10.96
C GLU A 736 -10.01 -17.62 11.28
N ILE A 737 -9.38 -18.69 10.79
CA ILE A 737 -7.93 -18.94 10.95
C ILE A 737 -7.09 -18.02 10.02
N GLY A 738 -7.73 -17.27 9.13
CA GLY A 738 -7.08 -16.37 8.18
C GLY A 738 -6.38 -17.07 7.02
N LEU A 739 -6.44 -18.40 6.94
CA LEU A 739 -5.75 -19.22 5.94
C LEU A 739 -6.20 -18.86 4.52
N LEU A 740 -7.50 -18.59 4.33
CA LEU A 740 -8.05 -18.10 3.07
C LEU A 740 -7.39 -16.78 2.58
N SER A 741 -6.97 -15.90 3.49
CA SER A 741 -6.24 -14.67 3.13
C SER A 741 -4.82 -14.95 2.64
N VAL A 742 -4.17 -16.00 3.18
CA VAL A 742 -2.86 -16.47 2.72
C VAL A 742 -2.96 -17.09 1.32
N LEU A 743 -4.01 -17.88 1.06
CA LEU A 743 -4.31 -18.40 -0.28
C LEU A 743 -4.54 -17.26 -1.27
N LYS A 744 -5.34 -16.25 -0.88
CA LYS A 744 -5.66 -15.09 -1.73
C LYS A 744 -4.38 -14.35 -2.10
N LYS A 745 -3.51 -14.10 -1.12
CA LYS A 745 -2.21 -13.45 -1.35
C LYS A 745 -1.30 -14.30 -2.26
N ARG A 746 -1.24 -15.61 -2.02
CA ARG A 746 -0.43 -16.55 -2.82
C ARG A 746 -0.82 -16.55 -4.30
N TRP A 747 -2.11 -16.61 -4.61
CA TRP A 747 -2.60 -16.85 -5.98
C TRP A 747 -3.05 -15.59 -6.73
N LEU A 748 -3.47 -14.52 -6.03
CA LEU A 748 -4.04 -13.31 -6.66
C LEU A 748 -3.22 -12.03 -6.41
N GLU A 749 -2.20 -12.06 -5.56
CA GLU A 749 -1.44 -10.86 -5.19
C GLU A 749 0.07 -11.02 -5.45
N ASN A 750 0.65 -12.22 -5.27
CA ASN A 750 2.07 -12.48 -5.55
C ASN A 750 2.43 -12.45 -7.06
N GLY A 751 1.45 -12.58 -7.97
CA GLY A 751 1.70 -12.55 -9.43
C GLY A 751 2.23 -11.22 -9.96
N PHE A 752 2.07 -10.12 -9.21
CA PHE A 752 2.49 -8.78 -9.61
C PHE A 752 4.01 -8.54 -9.58
N LYS A 753 4.82 -9.52 -9.15
CA LYS A 753 6.28 -9.34 -9.01
C LYS A 753 7.03 -9.00 -10.31
N TYR A 754 6.48 -9.28 -11.49
CA TYR A 754 7.18 -9.08 -12.77
C TYR A 754 7.11 -7.67 -13.37
N TYR A 755 6.26 -6.76 -12.86
CA TYR A 755 6.12 -5.41 -13.44
C TYR A 755 6.27 -4.26 -12.43
N ALA A 756 6.92 -4.52 -11.29
CA ALA A 756 7.67 -3.49 -10.59
C ALA A 756 8.88 -3.00 -11.41
N GLU A 757 9.29 -3.74 -12.45
CA GLU A 757 10.36 -3.35 -13.38
C GLU A 757 10.01 -2.15 -14.27
N ASP A 758 8.75 -1.68 -14.29
CA ASP A 758 8.38 -0.40 -14.95
C ASP A 758 8.88 0.84 -14.16
N GLU A 759 9.50 0.65 -12.98
CA GLU A 759 10.36 1.67 -12.33
C GLU A 759 11.76 1.76 -12.97
N THR A 760 12.15 0.85 -13.86
CA THR A 760 13.42 0.97 -14.59
C THR A 760 13.32 2.04 -15.69
N PRO A 761 14.24 3.03 -15.74
CA PRO A 761 14.19 4.08 -16.74
C PRO A 761 14.50 3.50 -18.13
N LYS A 762 13.52 3.54 -19.02
CA LYS A 762 13.65 3.09 -20.41
C LYS A 762 14.61 4.01 -21.18
N PRO A 763 15.40 3.48 -22.14
CA PRO A 763 16.32 4.28 -22.93
C PRO A 763 15.56 5.31 -23.78
N ILE A 764 16.18 6.47 -23.99
CA ILE A 764 15.60 7.57 -24.77
C ILE A 764 15.53 7.17 -26.25
N GLU A 765 14.36 7.28 -26.85
CA GLU A 765 14.13 6.97 -28.26
C GLU A 765 14.28 8.20 -29.17
N LEU A 766 14.68 7.97 -30.42
CA LEU A 766 14.87 9.01 -31.44
C LEU A 766 13.63 9.92 -31.60
N HIS A 767 12.41 9.37 -31.44
CA HIS A 767 11.18 10.13 -31.57
C HIS A 767 11.03 11.22 -30.48
N GLN A 768 11.53 10.97 -29.27
CA GLN A 768 11.47 11.88 -28.11
C GLN A 768 12.46 13.06 -28.26
N VAL A 769 13.51 12.87 -29.06
CA VAL A 769 14.57 13.83 -29.38
C VAL A 769 14.29 14.57 -30.71
N SER A 770 13.26 14.14 -31.47
CA SER A 770 12.96 14.65 -32.81
C SER A 770 12.87 16.17 -32.92
N SER A 771 12.32 16.86 -31.90
CA SER A 771 12.25 18.33 -31.86
C SER A 771 13.61 19.01 -31.75
N ILE A 772 14.59 18.41 -31.08
CA ILE A 772 15.97 18.93 -31.00
C ILE A 772 16.65 18.79 -32.36
N ILE A 773 16.46 17.66 -33.03
CA ILE A 773 16.96 17.41 -34.39
C ILE A 773 16.32 18.39 -35.38
N ALA A 774 15.01 18.63 -35.28
CA ALA A 774 14.30 19.60 -36.11
C ALA A 774 14.83 21.03 -35.94
N VAL A 775 15.06 21.49 -34.70
CA VAL A 775 15.66 22.81 -34.42
C VAL A 775 17.07 22.90 -35.01
N MET A 776 17.89 21.85 -34.92
CA MET A 776 19.21 21.81 -35.54
C MET A 776 19.15 21.92 -37.07
N CYS A 777 18.24 21.19 -37.72
CA CYS A 777 18.03 21.27 -39.17
C CYS A 777 17.48 22.63 -39.62
N CYS A 778 16.58 23.25 -38.86
CA CYS A 778 16.15 24.63 -39.13
C CYS A 778 17.32 25.62 -38.98
N GLY A 779 18.18 25.43 -37.97
CA GLY A 779 19.37 26.24 -37.76
C GLY A 779 20.37 26.18 -38.92
N THR A 780 20.66 25.00 -39.46
CA THR A 780 21.56 24.86 -40.62
C THR A 780 20.97 25.46 -41.91
N ILE A 781 19.66 25.31 -42.13
CA ILE A 781 18.97 25.95 -43.27
C ILE A 781 19.04 27.49 -43.16
N ILE A 782 18.79 28.04 -41.97
CA ILE A 782 18.87 29.50 -41.73
C ILE A 782 20.32 29.99 -41.92
N ALA A 783 21.32 29.26 -41.43
CA ALA A 783 22.73 29.61 -41.63
C ALA A 783 23.13 29.61 -43.11
N LEU A 784 22.67 28.64 -43.91
CA LEU A 784 22.89 28.61 -45.35
C LEU A 784 22.23 29.80 -46.07
N ILE A 785 21.01 30.18 -45.69
CA ILE A 785 20.32 31.36 -46.24
C ILE A 785 21.10 32.64 -45.91
N ILE A 786 21.56 32.80 -44.67
CA ILE A 786 22.37 33.96 -44.26
C ILE A 786 23.68 34.02 -45.04
N PHE A 787 24.40 32.90 -45.20
CA PHE A 787 25.64 32.81 -45.97
C PHE A 787 25.45 33.19 -47.45
N ILE A 788 24.34 32.76 -48.08
CA ILE A 788 24.00 33.16 -49.45
C ILE A 788 23.74 34.66 -49.54
N ILE A 789 22.97 35.23 -48.61
CA ILE A 789 22.67 36.67 -48.55
C ILE A 789 23.96 37.48 -48.34
N GLU A 790 24.83 37.06 -47.42
CA GLU A 790 26.12 37.70 -47.16
C GLU A 790 27.04 37.66 -48.39
N THR A 791 27.12 36.51 -49.07
CA THR A 791 27.90 36.35 -50.31
C THR A 791 27.39 37.29 -51.41
N ILE A 792 26.05 37.44 -51.55
CA ILE A 792 25.44 38.38 -52.49
C ILE A 792 25.81 39.82 -52.11
N ILE A 793 25.63 40.24 -50.86
CA ILE A 793 25.96 41.59 -50.37
C ILE A 793 27.44 41.90 -50.54
N PHE A 794 28.32 40.94 -50.25
CA PHE A 794 29.77 41.07 -50.43
C PHE A 794 30.11 41.27 -51.91
N SER A 795 29.58 40.43 -52.81
CA SER A 795 29.79 40.57 -54.25
C SER A 795 29.27 41.90 -54.82
N TYR A 796 28.18 42.44 -54.25
CA TYR A 796 27.61 43.72 -54.65
C TYR A 796 28.44 44.91 -54.15
N LYS A 797 29.01 44.83 -52.94
CA LYS A 797 30.00 45.80 -52.45
C LYS A 797 31.28 45.76 -53.29
N LEU A 798 31.77 44.57 -53.62
CA LEU A 798 33.01 44.39 -54.40
C LEU A 798 32.88 44.81 -55.88
N LYS A 799 31.65 44.99 -56.39
CA LYS A 799 31.33 45.61 -57.69
C LYS A 799 31.11 47.13 -57.62
N ARG A 800 31.24 47.74 -56.43
CA ARG A 800 30.96 49.16 -56.16
C ARG A 800 32.15 49.88 -55.51
N LEU A 801 33.26 49.15 -55.34
CA LEU A 801 34.63 49.62 -55.14
C LEU A 801 35.35 49.53 -56.49
#